data_AF-A0A6J8BIE8-F1
#
_entry.id   AF-A0A6J8BIE8-F1
#
_cell.length_a   1.000
_cell.length_b   1.000
_cell.length_c   1.000
_cell.angle_alpha   90.00
_cell.angle_beta   90.00
_cell.angle_gamma   90.00
#
_symmetry.space_group_name_H-M   'P 1'
#
loop_
_entity.id
_entity.type
_entity.pdbx_description
1 polymer ?
#
loop_
_entity_poly.entity_id
_entity_poly.type
_entity_poly.pdbx_seq_one_letter_code
_entity_poly.pdbx_strand_id
1 'polypeptide(L)'
;MLMKLYLDAGLKDFIEIFHQGATANSVIQAVNFDKTHNFLLQFWESLFRFQIETVIKYFHFNHEQNDHFIHIKRVSDILSDDTLSPFRKIQKEMQFFQNFSVEYEELLGQLCEENENWRFWNTFLSKHCFTYIAYFLAIRSGNWELRNFCIKEVTKITQITESKYYARLLPYHIADLKNFPASIIKKFEEGAFVVNISGRNIHSQGLDEAHESCINREVKGAMRTFSSAALSKLVHYLPHRAKVLTNLKKELSFNKPDLHKTAVTRTTFEEENILLYIQNLRKSHLVQFEHKTLSHFFNDEIILTKLQKDDLLSYENVATTHLMTYIKSCMTDFKFRYNKTRKITGFSFKPQTVSYVKKELKDQRLENSLLRKQISWSKNQNIPVSDFQQFIALPKAIVDSDGLPYKGDKSKTLKIFRSRYPDSFTNILTETPQCVVIDGMFILHTKPLLSSHKTFTDYIIYLYKKCILPYFDNNTVEVHLVFDDQSPPLSPKDIERNRRDLKNENTSGVSFTKSSKLPSDWLKFLTNRNNKKQLVLLISEQFLLLSQNAIKLNQTFVVGGGFDNSSLSKCVVQNEIRIIKNFQTNISEGTVDGNQCGCRKQRKSCGPGCKCGQSCLNSNGPTMLPSGDANIQQPNEKTQVEHLYDSESDTDTDSDNMTFNDFFLEFENLGINLVELDESDLQTVITDFNTHV
;
A
#
# COMPACT_ATOMS: atom_id res chain seq x y z
N MET A 1 -7.29 -3.36 -13.84
CA MET A 1 -8.09 -4.51 -14.33
C MET A 1 -7.23 -5.66 -14.83
N LEU A 2 -6.47 -5.50 -15.93
CA LEU A 2 -5.63 -6.57 -16.52
C LEU A 2 -4.67 -7.21 -15.51
N MET A 3 -3.94 -6.37 -14.75
CA MET A 3 -3.05 -6.83 -13.69
C MET A 3 -3.75 -7.72 -12.65
N LYS A 4 -5.05 -7.60 -12.41
CA LYS A 4 -5.71 -8.44 -11.39
C LYS A 4 -5.95 -9.89 -11.84
N LEU A 5 -6.12 -10.14 -13.14
CA LEU A 5 -6.29 -11.51 -13.67
C LEU A 5 -4.95 -12.16 -13.99
N TYR A 6 -4.06 -11.42 -14.65
CA TYR A 6 -2.90 -11.99 -15.33
C TYR A 6 -1.58 -11.82 -14.56
N LEU A 7 -1.53 -10.98 -13.52
CA LEU A 7 -0.32 -10.76 -12.73
C LEU A 7 0.24 -12.06 -12.17
N ASP A 8 -0.57 -12.76 -11.40
CA ASP A 8 -0.16 -14.01 -10.74
C ASP A 8 -0.11 -15.20 -11.70
N ALA A 9 -0.57 -15.06 -12.94
CA ALA A 9 -0.48 -16.10 -13.97
C ALA A 9 0.89 -16.11 -14.68
N GLY A 10 1.68 -15.05 -14.50
CA GLY A 10 3.07 -14.96 -14.95
C GLY A 10 3.53 -13.58 -15.42
N LEU A 11 2.62 -12.59 -15.54
CA LEU A 11 3.05 -11.20 -15.84
C LEU A 11 3.99 -10.66 -14.76
N LYS A 12 3.84 -11.11 -13.51
CA LYS A 12 4.71 -10.69 -12.40
C LYS A 12 6.16 -11.07 -12.66
N ASP A 13 6.42 -12.28 -13.15
CA ASP A 13 7.79 -12.74 -13.42
C ASP A 13 8.41 -11.88 -14.52
N PHE A 14 7.66 -11.55 -15.56
CA PHE A 14 8.11 -10.63 -16.62
C PHE A 14 8.46 -9.23 -16.11
N ILE A 15 7.68 -8.71 -15.15
CA ILE A 15 7.98 -7.42 -14.53
C ILE A 15 9.27 -7.49 -13.72
N GLU A 16 9.47 -8.56 -12.95
CA GLU A 16 10.65 -8.73 -12.09
C GLU A 16 11.95 -8.97 -12.88
N ILE A 17 11.86 -9.38 -14.15
CA ILE A 17 13.02 -9.50 -15.05
C ILE A 17 13.65 -8.13 -15.37
N PHE A 18 12.82 -7.10 -15.64
CA PHE A 18 13.29 -5.79 -16.13
C PHE A 18 13.23 -4.68 -15.11
N HIS A 19 12.32 -4.80 -14.16
CA HIS A 19 12.11 -3.79 -13.14
C HIS A 19 12.55 -4.35 -11.80
N GLN A 20 13.33 -3.57 -11.07
CA GLN A 20 13.78 -3.91 -9.72
C GLN A 20 13.23 -2.92 -8.69
N GLY A 21 13.09 -3.39 -7.46
CA GLY A 21 12.75 -2.57 -6.30
C GLY A 21 11.47 -1.74 -6.48
N ALA A 22 11.58 -0.42 -6.34
CA ALA A 22 10.43 0.49 -6.37
C ALA A 22 9.74 0.54 -7.74
N THR A 23 10.49 0.39 -8.85
CA THR A 23 9.92 0.41 -10.21
C THR A 23 9.07 -0.83 -10.45
N ALA A 24 9.53 -2.02 -10.06
CA ALA A 24 8.77 -3.26 -10.15
C ALA A 24 7.45 -3.15 -9.38
N ASN A 25 7.53 -2.71 -8.13
CA ASN A 25 6.37 -2.51 -7.28
C ASN A 25 5.37 -1.50 -7.87
N SER A 26 5.86 -0.44 -8.52
CA SER A 26 5.00 0.56 -9.16
C SER A 26 4.20 -0.02 -10.34
N VAL A 27 4.82 -0.88 -11.16
CA VAL A 27 4.17 -1.57 -12.29
C VAL A 27 3.23 -2.66 -11.80
N ILE A 28 3.65 -3.48 -10.84
CA ILE A 28 2.84 -4.53 -10.19
C ILE A 28 1.56 -3.93 -9.59
N GLN A 29 1.67 -2.79 -8.91
CA GLN A 29 0.53 -2.11 -8.30
C GLN A 29 -0.24 -1.20 -9.28
N ALA A 30 0.25 -1.04 -10.51
CA ALA A 30 -0.28 -0.14 -11.54
C ALA A 30 -0.46 1.32 -11.04
N VAL A 31 0.50 1.82 -10.26
CA VAL A 31 0.44 3.18 -9.66
C VAL A 31 1.02 4.24 -10.58
N ASN A 32 1.98 3.87 -11.44
CA ASN A 32 2.53 4.75 -12.47
C ASN A 32 1.98 4.32 -13.84
N PHE A 33 1.15 5.16 -14.44
CA PHE A 33 0.49 4.87 -15.71
C PHE A 33 1.51 4.62 -16.82
N ASP A 34 2.47 5.52 -17.04
CA ASP A 34 3.44 5.43 -18.15
C ASP A 34 4.25 4.14 -18.10
N LYS A 35 4.81 3.81 -16.92
CA LYS A 35 5.59 2.58 -16.74
C LYS A 35 4.75 1.33 -16.97
N THR A 36 3.51 1.33 -16.47
CA THR A 36 2.60 0.19 -16.63
C THR A 36 2.13 0.05 -18.07
N HIS A 37 1.84 1.16 -18.74
CA HIS A 37 1.41 1.21 -20.14
C HIS A 37 2.51 0.70 -21.07
N ASN A 38 3.73 1.21 -20.92
CA ASN A 38 4.88 0.78 -21.73
C ASN A 38 5.17 -0.71 -21.53
N PHE A 39 5.11 -1.21 -20.29
CA PHE A 39 5.24 -2.63 -20.01
C PHE A 39 4.17 -3.45 -20.74
N LEU A 40 2.90 -3.06 -20.65
CA LEU A 40 1.80 -3.78 -21.29
C LEU A 40 1.92 -3.80 -22.82
N LEU A 41 2.35 -2.69 -23.44
CA LEU A 41 2.59 -2.63 -24.89
C LEU A 41 3.70 -3.59 -25.32
N GLN A 42 4.87 -3.48 -24.68
CA GLN A 42 6.00 -4.34 -25.02
C GLN A 42 5.68 -5.82 -24.77
N PHE A 43 4.99 -6.14 -23.67
CA PHE A 43 4.57 -7.50 -23.39
C PHE A 43 3.52 -8.01 -24.39
N TRP A 44 2.53 -7.19 -24.75
CA TRP A 44 1.52 -7.54 -25.75
C TRP A 44 2.16 -7.86 -27.10
N GLU A 45 3.07 -7.01 -27.55
CA GLU A 45 3.78 -7.21 -28.81
C GLU A 45 4.67 -8.46 -28.77
N SER A 46 5.40 -8.66 -27.67
CA SER A 46 6.24 -9.84 -27.48
C SER A 46 5.42 -11.13 -27.53
N LEU A 47 4.28 -11.15 -26.82
CA LEU A 47 3.38 -12.30 -26.80
C LEU A 47 2.73 -12.52 -28.18
N PHE A 48 2.41 -11.46 -28.91
CA PHE A 48 1.85 -11.55 -30.26
C PHE A 48 2.84 -12.14 -31.25
N ARG A 49 4.06 -11.59 -31.30
CA ARG A 49 5.15 -12.11 -32.15
C ARG A 49 5.44 -13.58 -31.81
N PHE A 50 5.48 -13.91 -30.53
CA PHE A 50 5.67 -15.29 -30.06
C PHE A 50 4.49 -16.22 -30.40
N GLN A 51 3.25 -15.74 -30.37
CA GLN A 51 2.06 -16.49 -30.81
C GLN A 51 2.13 -16.81 -32.30
N ILE A 52 2.50 -15.84 -33.14
CA ILE A 52 2.73 -16.06 -34.57
C ILE A 52 3.83 -17.10 -34.79
N GLU A 53 4.98 -16.96 -34.12
CA GLU A 53 6.06 -17.96 -34.20
C GLU A 53 5.57 -19.37 -33.83
N THR A 54 4.70 -19.48 -32.82
CA THR A 54 4.21 -20.77 -32.34
C THR A 54 3.14 -21.38 -33.24
N VAL A 55 2.21 -20.58 -33.75
CA VAL A 55 1.20 -21.02 -34.73
C VAL A 55 1.88 -21.52 -36.00
N ILE A 56 2.91 -20.83 -36.48
CA ILE A 56 3.70 -21.26 -37.63
C ILE A 56 4.41 -22.60 -37.34
N LYS A 57 5.01 -22.77 -36.16
CA LYS A 57 5.62 -24.06 -35.77
C LYS A 57 4.59 -25.19 -35.68
N TYR A 58 3.42 -24.90 -35.12
CA TYR A 58 2.30 -25.84 -35.03
C TYR A 58 1.82 -26.25 -36.42
N PHE A 59 1.72 -25.30 -37.35
CA PHE A 59 1.41 -25.55 -38.75
C PHE A 59 2.43 -26.50 -39.40
N HIS A 60 3.73 -26.22 -39.28
CA HIS A 60 4.77 -27.09 -39.83
C HIS A 60 4.74 -28.49 -39.20
N PHE A 61 4.48 -28.60 -37.90
CA PHE A 61 4.43 -29.90 -37.21
C PHE A 61 3.24 -30.77 -37.61
N ASN A 62 2.06 -30.18 -37.87
CA ASN A 62 0.81 -30.93 -38.08
C ASN A 62 0.29 -30.94 -39.53
N HIS A 63 0.74 -30.01 -40.38
CA HIS A 63 0.10 -29.73 -41.67
C HIS A 63 1.09 -29.53 -42.82
N GLU A 64 2.27 -30.17 -42.75
CA GLU A 64 3.40 -30.09 -43.69
C GLU A 64 3.04 -30.26 -45.20
N GLN A 65 1.84 -30.76 -45.54
CA GLN A 65 1.35 -30.99 -46.91
C GLN A 65 0.08 -30.20 -47.30
N ASN A 66 -0.39 -29.27 -46.48
CA ASN A 66 -1.68 -28.64 -46.70
C ASN A 66 -1.54 -27.29 -47.44
N ASP A 67 -1.82 -27.29 -48.76
CA ASP A 67 -1.83 -26.10 -49.63
C ASP A 67 -2.95 -25.09 -49.27
N HIS A 68 -3.73 -25.34 -48.21
CA HIS A 68 -4.78 -24.43 -47.73
C HIS A 68 -4.24 -23.23 -46.94
N PHE A 69 -2.96 -23.24 -46.52
CA PHE A 69 -2.37 -22.18 -45.67
C PHE A 69 -1.18 -21.47 -46.36
N ILE A 70 -1.39 -21.05 -47.62
CA ILE A 70 -0.35 -20.46 -48.47
C ILE A 70 0.15 -19.13 -47.88
N HIS A 71 -0.74 -18.36 -47.25
CA HIS A 71 -0.37 -17.06 -46.69
C HIS A 71 0.48 -17.20 -45.42
N ILE A 72 0.17 -18.18 -44.55
CA ILE A 72 0.99 -18.50 -43.39
C ILE A 72 2.37 -19.01 -43.78
N LYS A 73 2.46 -19.86 -44.82
CA LYS A 73 3.75 -20.32 -45.35
C LYS A 73 4.61 -19.15 -45.84
N ARG A 74 4.01 -18.20 -46.57
CA ARG A 74 4.70 -17.00 -47.03
C ARG A 74 5.16 -16.09 -45.88
N VAL A 75 4.35 -15.93 -44.83
CA VAL A 75 4.76 -15.20 -43.62
C VAL A 75 5.88 -15.93 -42.89
N SER A 76 5.82 -17.25 -42.77
CA SER A 76 6.91 -18.07 -42.22
C SER A 76 8.23 -17.85 -42.99
N ASP A 77 8.19 -17.78 -44.31
CA ASP A 77 9.35 -17.52 -45.15
C ASP A 77 9.91 -16.10 -44.92
N ILE A 78 9.03 -15.10 -44.77
CA ILE A 78 9.41 -13.70 -44.48
C ILE A 78 10.04 -13.56 -43.09
N LEU A 79 9.51 -14.25 -42.08
CA LEU A 79 10.03 -14.25 -40.71
C LEU A 79 11.38 -14.95 -40.59
N SER A 80 11.74 -15.80 -41.56
CA SER A 80 13.02 -16.53 -41.59
C SER A 80 14.19 -15.71 -42.17
N ASP A 81 13.95 -14.48 -42.63
CA ASP A 81 14.95 -13.59 -43.22
C ASP A 81 15.42 -12.52 -42.20
N ASP A 82 16.67 -12.66 -41.74
CA ASP A 82 17.31 -11.90 -40.64
C ASP A 82 17.60 -10.41 -40.91
N THR A 83 17.25 -9.88 -42.08
CA THR A 83 17.74 -8.57 -42.54
C THR A 83 16.99 -7.33 -42.03
N LEU A 84 15.81 -7.48 -41.39
CA LEU A 84 14.94 -6.37 -40.95
C LEU A 84 13.95 -6.87 -39.89
N SER A 85 13.42 -5.99 -39.02
CA SER A 85 12.42 -6.42 -38.03
C SER A 85 11.22 -7.06 -38.74
N PRO A 86 10.83 -8.30 -38.40
CA PRO A 86 9.87 -9.04 -39.20
C PRO A 86 8.50 -8.36 -39.30
N PHE A 87 8.15 -7.57 -38.28
CA PHE A 87 6.94 -6.77 -38.23
C PHE A 87 6.90 -5.68 -39.32
N ARG A 88 8.02 -5.00 -39.59
CA ARG A 88 8.13 -4.00 -40.68
C ARG A 88 8.02 -4.62 -42.07
N LYS A 89 8.41 -5.90 -42.22
CA LYS A 89 8.23 -6.65 -43.46
C LYS A 89 6.76 -7.04 -43.67
N ILE A 90 6.10 -7.56 -42.63
CA ILE A 90 4.67 -7.89 -42.64
C ILE A 90 3.80 -6.65 -42.93
N GLN A 91 4.16 -5.50 -42.36
CA GLN A 91 3.44 -4.23 -42.56
C GLN A 91 3.53 -3.71 -44.01
N LYS A 92 4.64 -3.96 -44.72
CA LYS A 92 4.77 -3.60 -46.15
C LYS A 92 3.92 -4.46 -47.07
N GLU A 93 3.45 -5.61 -46.60
CA GLU A 93 2.65 -6.59 -47.34
C GLU A 93 1.16 -6.53 -46.90
N MET A 94 0.68 -5.39 -46.40
CA MET A 94 -0.67 -5.21 -45.81
C MET A 94 -1.85 -5.72 -46.67
N GLN A 95 -1.71 -5.75 -48.01
CA GLN A 95 -2.74 -6.30 -48.91
C GLN A 95 -2.96 -7.82 -48.76
N PHE A 96 -2.03 -8.55 -48.14
CA PHE A 96 -2.15 -9.98 -47.85
C PHE A 96 -2.76 -10.29 -46.47
N PHE A 97 -3.00 -9.26 -45.65
CA PHE A 97 -3.30 -9.43 -44.23
C PHE A 97 -4.69 -10.01 -43.97
N GLN A 98 -5.69 -9.76 -44.82
CA GLN A 98 -7.04 -10.30 -44.65
C GLN A 98 -7.07 -11.84 -44.74
N ASN A 99 -6.50 -12.40 -45.82
CA ASN A 99 -6.47 -13.85 -45.99
C ASN A 99 -5.55 -14.51 -44.95
N PHE A 100 -4.42 -13.88 -44.62
CA PHE A 100 -3.57 -14.33 -43.52
C PHE A 100 -4.31 -14.32 -42.17
N SER A 101 -5.11 -13.28 -41.89
CA SER A 101 -5.86 -13.16 -40.64
C SER A 101 -6.86 -14.30 -40.48
N VAL A 102 -7.61 -14.63 -41.53
CA VAL A 102 -8.58 -15.74 -41.50
C VAL A 102 -7.86 -17.08 -41.28
N GLU A 103 -6.82 -17.38 -42.06
CA GLU A 103 -6.02 -18.60 -41.90
C GLU A 103 -5.39 -18.70 -40.50
N TYR A 104 -4.86 -17.58 -40.00
CA TYR A 104 -4.22 -17.48 -38.70
C TYR A 104 -5.21 -17.70 -37.56
N GLU A 105 -6.39 -17.09 -37.63
CA GLU A 105 -7.45 -17.26 -36.65
C GLU A 105 -7.99 -18.70 -36.62
N GLU A 106 -8.09 -19.36 -37.77
CA GLU A 106 -8.51 -20.76 -37.85
C GLU A 106 -7.52 -21.67 -37.13
N LEU A 107 -6.21 -21.56 -37.44
CA LEU A 107 -5.19 -22.36 -36.76
C LEU A 107 -5.04 -22.03 -35.28
N LEU A 108 -5.15 -20.75 -34.94
CA LEU A 108 -5.12 -20.32 -33.55
C LEU A 108 -6.34 -20.83 -32.78
N GLY A 109 -7.50 -20.91 -33.42
CA GLY A 109 -8.72 -21.54 -32.90
C GLY A 109 -8.47 -22.99 -32.54
N GLN A 110 -7.92 -23.78 -33.46
CA GLN A 110 -7.54 -25.18 -33.21
C GLN A 110 -6.54 -25.29 -32.04
N LEU A 111 -5.51 -24.44 -32.01
CA LEU A 111 -4.54 -24.43 -30.93
C LEU A 111 -5.17 -24.08 -29.56
N CYS A 112 -6.14 -23.16 -29.54
CA CYS A 112 -6.88 -22.80 -28.32
C CYS A 112 -7.87 -23.88 -27.86
N GLU A 113 -8.38 -24.70 -28.78
CA GLU A 113 -9.21 -25.86 -28.42
C GLU A 113 -8.39 -26.98 -27.79
N GLU A 114 -7.17 -27.21 -28.30
CA GLU A 114 -6.27 -28.24 -27.79
C GLU A 114 -5.51 -27.86 -26.53
N ASN A 115 -5.26 -26.57 -26.31
CA ASN A 115 -4.41 -26.08 -25.23
C ASN A 115 -5.06 -24.95 -24.41
N GLU A 116 -5.35 -25.24 -23.14
CA GLU A 116 -5.98 -24.29 -22.22
C GLU A 116 -5.13 -23.05 -21.92
N ASN A 117 -3.79 -23.17 -21.93
CA ASN A 117 -2.90 -22.02 -21.76
C ASN A 117 -3.02 -21.06 -22.96
N TRP A 118 -3.05 -21.61 -24.18
CA TRP A 118 -3.25 -20.80 -25.39
C TRP A 118 -4.60 -20.10 -25.37
N ARG A 119 -5.68 -20.79 -24.99
CA ARG A 119 -7.00 -20.16 -24.83
C ARG A 119 -6.98 -19.00 -23.84
N PHE A 120 -6.35 -19.18 -22.68
CA PHE A 120 -6.28 -18.16 -21.64
C PHE A 120 -5.47 -16.93 -22.06
N TRP A 121 -4.26 -17.13 -22.60
CA TRP A 121 -3.37 -16.05 -23.01
C TRP A 121 -3.75 -15.41 -24.35
N ASN A 122 -4.41 -16.15 -25.25
CA ASN A 122 -5.03 -15.56 -26.42
C ASN A 122 -6.13 -14.57 -26.01
N THR A 123 -6.94 -14.92 -25.00
CA THR A 123 -7.97 -14.00 -24.49
C THR A 123 -7.35 -12.73 -23.85
N PHE A 124 -6.19 -12.86 -23.21
CA PHE A 124 -5.40 -11.68 -22.81
C PHE A 124 -5.04 -10.83 -24.02
N LEU A 125 -4.49 -11.45 -25.06
CA LEU A 125 -3.90 -10.77 -26.20
C LEU A 125 -4.93 -10.11 -27.12
N SER A 126 -5.85 -10.92 -27.66
CA SER A 126 -6.79 -10.53 -28.72
C SER A 126 -7.96 -9.71 -28.21
N LYS A 127 -8.32 -9.87 -26.92
CA LYS A 127 -9.50 -9.23 -26.35
C LYS A 127 -9.15 -8.21 -25.29
N HIS A 128 -8.51 -8.62 -24.20
CA HIS A 128 -8.39 -7.78 -23.02
C HIS A 128 -7.34 -6.67 -23.14
N CYS A 129 -6.11 -7.04 -23.47
CA CYS A 129 -5.02 -6.11 -23.66
C CYS A 129 -5.23 -5.29 -24.94
N PHE A 130 -5.73 -5.93 -26.01
CA PHE A 130 -6.17 -5.21 -27.20
C PHE A 130 -7.26 -4.16 -26.89
N THR A 131 -8.31 -4.49 -26.15
CA THR A 131 -9.34 -3.51 -25.73
C THR A 131 -8.73 -2.35 -24.94
N TYR A 132 -7.75 -2.61 -24.07
CA TYR A 132 -7.05 -1.56 -23.34
C TYR A 132 -6.24 -0.65 -24.27
N ILE A 133 -5.48 -1.22 -25.21
CA ILE A 133 -4.69 -0.47 -26.20
C ILE A 133 -5.63 0.33 -27.11
N ALA A 134 -6.69 -0.30 -27.64
CA ALA A 134 -7.70 0.34 -28.48
C ALA A 134 -8.42 1.48 -27.74
N TYR A 135 -8.73 1.31 -26.45
CA TYR A 135 -9.30 2.38 -25.63
C TYR A 135 -8.34 3.55 -25.49
N PHE A 136 -7.06 3.27 -25.21
CA PHE A 136 -6.03 4.30 -25.14
C PHE A 136 -5.93 5.06 -26.47
N LEU A 137 -5.85 4.35 -27.59
CA LEU A 137 -5.84 4.93 -28.92
C LEU A 137 -7.08 5.78 -29.21
N ALA A 138 -8.26 5.30 -28.83
CA ALA A 138 -9.51 6.04 -28.99
C ALA A 138 -9.50 7.38 -28.25
N ILE A 139 -8.91 7.43 -27.05
CA ILE A 139 -8.72 8.69 -26.32
C ILE A 139 -7.72 9.59 -27.02
N ARG A 140 -6.58 9.03 -27.48
CA ARG A 140 -5.52 9.81 -28.13
C ARG A 140 -5.97 10.40 -29.47
N SER A 141 -6.70 9.64 -30.28
CA SER A 141 -7.23 10.07 -31.57
C SER A 141 -8.55 10.84 -31.48
N GLY A 142 -9.26 10.78 -30.35
CA GLY A 142 -10.61 11.34 -30.24
C GLY A 142 -11.66 10.53 -31.00
N ASN A 143 -11.43 9.23 -31.23
CA ASN A 143 -12.41 8.35 -31.88
C ASN A 143 -13.51 7.90 -30.90
N TRP A 144 -14.70 8.48 -31.05
CA TRP A 144 -15.84 8.23 -30.16
C TRP A 144 -16.39 6.82 -30.22
N GLU A 145 -16.50 6.25 -31.42
CA GLU A 145 -17.08 4.93 -31.64
C GLU A 145 -16.20 3.83 -31.04
N LEU A 146 -14.90 3.89 -31.32
CA LEU A 146 -13.91 2.98 -30.76
C LEU A 146 -13.89 3.06 -29.23
N ARG A 147 -13.98 4.28 -28.68
CA ARG A 147 -14.07 4.51 -27.24
C ARG A 147 -15.29 3.81 -26.63
N ASN A 148 -16.45 3.92 -27.27
CA ASN A 148 -17.69 3.31 -26.79
C ASN A 148 -17.71 1.80 -26.95
N PHE A 149 -17.12 1.29 -28.02
CA PHE A 149 -16.90 -0.14 -28.19
C PHE A 149 -16.06 -0.70 -27.04
N CYS A 150 -14.89 -0.11 -26.81
CA CYS A 150 -13.97 -0.58 -25.77
C CYS A 150 -14.60 -0.53 -24.37
N ILE A 151 -15.39 0.50 -24.06
CA ILE A 151 -16.04 0.61 -22.75
C ILE A 151 -17.09 -0.47 -22.52
N LYS A 152 -17.79 -0.95 -23.55
CA LYS A 152 -18.71 -2.09 -23.41
C LYS A 152 -17.95 -3.34 -22.98
N GLU A 153 -16.79 -3.61 -23.59
CA GLU A 153 -15.96 -4.76 -23.25
C GLU A 153 -15.33 -4.63 -21.86
N VAL A 154 -14.77 -3.46 -21.52
CA VAL A 154 -14.25 -3.17 -20.18
C VAL A 154 -15.34 -3.36 -19.12
N THR A 155 -16.57 -2.92 -19.39
CA THR A 155 -17.70 -3.03 -18.45
C THR A 155 -17.99 -4.47 -18.05
N LYS A 156 -17.86 -5.44 -18.98
CA LYS A 156 -18.01 -6.87 -18.66
C LYS A 156 -16.97 -7.28 -17.62
N ILE A 157 -15.69 -7.04 -17.89
CA ILE A 157 -14.57 -7.49 -17.05
C ILE A 157 -14.58 -6.79 -15.68
N THR A 158 -15.06 -5.54 -15.59
CA THR A 158 -15.19 -4.86 -14.29
C THR A 158 -16.17 -5.54 -13.33
N GLN A 159 -17.15 -6.30 -13.82
CA GLN A 159 -18.12 -7.03 -12.96
C GLN A 159 -17.45 -8.06 -12.05
N ILE A 160 -16.29 -8.56 -12.45
CA ILE A 160 -15.58 -9.65 -11.77
C ILE A 160 -14.27 -9.20 -11.12
N THR A 161 -13.67 -8.09 -11.58
CA THR A 161 -12.35 -7.61 -11.15
C THR A 161 -12.37 -6.39 -10.23
N GLU A 162 -13.38 -5.53 -10.36
CA GLU A 162 -13.37 -4.21 -9.74
C GLU A 162 -14.24 -4.12 -8.50
N SER A 163 -14.10 -2.99 -7.80
CA SER A 163 -14.97 -2.68 -6.67
C SER A 163 -16.43 -2.58 -7.14
N LYS A 164 -17.36 -2.85 -6.22
CA LYS A 164 -18.81 -2.82 -6.51
C LYS A 164 -19.29 -1.48 -7.08
N TYR A 165 -18.52 -0.40 -6.90
CA TYR A 165 -18.88 0.94 -7.38
C TYR A 165 -18.67 1.08 -8.88
N TYR A 166 -17.48 0.79 -9.39
CA TYR A 166 -17.20 0.89 -10.83
C TYR A 166 -18.01 -0.09 -11.66
N ALA A 167 -18.19 -1.32 -11.16
CA ALA A 167 -19.05 -2.31 -11.80
C ALA A 167 -20.52 -1.85 -11.95
N ARG A 168 -21.00 -0.97 -11.06
CA ARG A 168 -22.35 -0.40 -11.17
C ARG A 168 -22.40 0.85 -12.02
N LEU A 169 -21.38 1.69 -11.94
CA LEU A 169 -21.35 2.99 -12.58
C LEU A 169 -21.23 2.88 -14.10
N LEU A 170 -20.40 1.95 -14.60
CA LEU A 170 -20.15 1.82 -16.04
C LEU A 170 -21.41 1.51 -16.87
N PRO A 171 -22.30 0.57 -16.47
CA PRO A 171 -23.56 0.36 -17.17
C PRO A 171 -24.46 1.59 -17.20
N TYR A 172 -24.54 2.35 -16.10
CA TYR A 172 -25.29 3.61 -16.06
C TYR A 172 -24.66 4.65 -16.98
N HIS A 173 -23.33 4.81 -16.92
CA HIS A 173 -22.59 5.71 -17.80
C HIS A 173 -22.88 5.42 -19.28
N ILE A 174 -22.89 4.15 -19.68
CA ILE A 174 -23.23 3.76 -21.06
C ILE A 174 -24.68 4.10 -21.40
N ALA A 175 -25.62 3.88 -20.46
CA ALA A 175 -27.03 4.22 -20.67
C ALA A 175 -27.23 5.73 -20.80
N ASP A 176 -26.59 6.52 -19.93
CA ASP A 176 -26.66 7.99 -19.95
C ASP A 176 -26.11 8.55 -21.26
N LEU A 177 -24.98 8.02 -21.74
CA LEU A 177 -24.41 8.42 -23.03
C LEU A 177 -25.37 8.18 -24.21
N LYS A 178 -26.15 7.10 -24.18
CA LYS A 178 -27.17 6.82 -25.20
C LYS A 178 -28.38 7.75 -25.14
N ASN A 179 -28.65 8.32 -23.96
CA ASN A 179 -29.77 9.22 -23.73
C ASN A 179 -29.41 10.69 -23.97
N PHE A 180 -28.16 11.01 -24.32
CA PHE A 180 -27.79 12.38 -24.61
C PHE A 180 -28.45 12.91 -25.89
N PRO A 181 -28.76 14.22 -25.95
CA PRO A 181 -29.25 14.85 -27.16
C PRO A 181 -28.32 14.59 -28.35
N ALA A 182 -28.89 14.37 -29.54
CA ALA A 182 -28.13 14.11 -30.77
C ALA A 182 -27.10 15.22 -31.07
N SER A 183 -27.38 16.46 -30.70
CA SER A 183 -26.43 17.58 -30.83
C SER A 183 -25.16 17.41 -29.99
N ILE A 184 -25.26 16.79 -28.81
CA ILE A 184 -24.12 16.49 -27.94
C ILE A 184 -23.36 15.26 -28.47
N ILE A 185 -24.10 14.22 -28.88
CA ILE A 185 -23.49 13.01 -29.45
C ILE A 185 -22.67 13.36 -30.70
N LYS A 186 -23.22 14.18 -31.60
CA LYS A 186 -22.49 14.67 -32.77
C LYS A 186 -21.20 15.41 -32.39
N LYS A 187 -21.23 16.22 -31.33
CA LYS A 187 -20.01 16.89 -30.83
C LYS A 187 -18.99 15.90 -30.29
N PHE A 188 -19.42 14.81 -29.66
CA PHE A 188 -18.49 13.76 -29.25
C PHE A 188 -17.92 12.98 -30.43
N GLU A 189 -18.72 12.69 -31.46
CA GLU A 189 -18.23 12.11 -32.72
C GLU A 189 -17.18 13.01 -33.40
N GLU A 190 -17.35 14.33 -33.30
CA GLU A 190 -16.35 15.33 -33.70
C GLU A 190 -15.13 15.43 -32.74
N GLY A 191 -15.02 14.57 -31.73
CA GLY A 191 -13.89 14.50 -30.79
C GLY A 191 -14.00 15.38 -29.54
N ALA A 192 -15.14 16.03 -29.27
CA ALA A 192 -15.28 16.97 -28.15
C ALA A 192 -15.32 16.32 -26.74
N PHE A 193 -15.13 14.99 -26.64
CA PHE A 193 -15.01 14.28 -25.37
C PHE A 193 -13.55 14.16 -24.87
N VAL A 194 -12.59 14.63 -25.67
CA VAL A 194 -11.16 14.68 -25.33
C VAL A 194 -10.63 16.10 -25.53
N VAL A 195 -9.45 16.37 -24.96
CA VAL A 195 -8.78 17.67 -25.08
C VAL A 195 -7.39 17.46 -25.65
N ASN A 196 -7.09 18.19 -26.72
CA ASN A 196 -5.75 18.24 -27.27
C ASN A 196 -5.00 19.47 -26.77
N ILE A 197 -4.24 19.31 -25.69
CA ILE A 197 -3.50 20.40 -25.05
C ILE A 197 -2.35 20.89 -25.96
N SER A 198 -1.73 19.97 -26.70
CA SER A 198 -0.53 20.23 -27.51
C SER A 198 -0.83 20.71 -28.93
N GLY A 199 -2.06 20.48 -29.41
CA GLY A 199 -2.44 20.68 -30.81
C GLY A 199 -1.87 19.65 -31.78
N ARG A 200 -1.11 18.65 -31.31
CA ARG A 200 -0.51 17.59 -32.14
C ARG A 200 -1.52 16.49 -32.45
N ASN A 201 -1.49 15.93 -33.65
CA ASN A 201 -2.39 14.85 -34.03
C ASN A 201 -2.20 13.63 -33.09
N ILE A 202 -3.30 12.97 -32.67
CA ILE A 202 -3.27 11.77 -31.81
C ILE A 202 -2.60 12.01 -30.44
N HIS A 203 -2.66 13.26 -29.94
CA HIS A 203 -2.13 13.65 -28.62
C HIS A 203 -3.21 14.15 -27.66
N SER A 204 -4.45 13.75 -27.91
CA SER A 204 -5.57 14.11 -27.05
C SER A 204 -5.50 13.37 -25.71
N GLN A 205 -6.08 13.95 -24.67
CA GLN A 205 -6.23 13.36 -23.35
C GLN A 205 -7.70 13.35 -22.95
N GLY A 206 -8.10 12.40 -22.12
CA GLY A 206 -9.43 12.43 -21.53
C GLY A 206 -9.64 13.71 -20.72
N LEU A 207 -10.86 14.24 -20.69
CA LEU A 207 -11.18 15.48 -19.98
C LEU A 207 -10.71 15.49 -18.51
N ASP A 208 -10.89 14.36 -17.80
CA ASP A 208 -10.47 14.21 -16.40
C ASP A 208 -8.94 14.17 -16.26
N GLU A 209 -8.26 13.47 -17.18
CA GLU A 209 -6.79 13.39 -17.23
C GLU A 209 -6.17 14.75 -17.55
N ALA A 210 -6.73 15.48 -18.51
CA ALA A 210 -6.33 16.85 -18.85
C ALA A 210 -6.54 17.79 -17.65
N HIS A 211 -7.67 17.65 -16.95
CA HIS A 211 -7.95 18.42 -15.75
C HIS A 211 -6.95 18.12 -14.62
N GLU A 212 -6.61 16.84 -14.40
CA GLU A 212 -5.60 16.46 -13.39
C GLU A 212 -4.20 17.01 -13.75
N SER A 213 -3.82 16.87 -15.02
CA SER A 213 -2.48 17.22 -15.54
C SER A 213 -2.23 18.73 -15.63
N CYS A 214 -3.27 19.52 -15.94
CA CYS A 214 -3.17 20.97 -16.05
C CYS A 214 -3.57 21.67 -14.76
N ILE A 215 -4.78 21.43 -14.26
CA ILE A 215 -5.36 22.26 -13.19
C ILE A 215 -4.97 21.70 -11.83
N ASN A 216 -5.22 20.42 -11.56
CA ASN A 216 -4.99 19.88 -10.22
C ASN A 216 -3.51 19.85 -9.86
N ARG A 217 -2.62 19.52 -10.80
CA ARG A 217 -1.17 19.57 -10.55
C ARG A 217 -0.71 20.98 -10.19
N GLU A 218 -1.14 22.00 -10.92
CA GLU A 218 -0.77 23.39 -10.66
C GLU A 218 -1.35 23.90 -9.34
N VAL A 219 -2.62 23.57 -9.05
CA VAL A 219 -3.31 23.96 -7.82
C VAL A 219 -2.71 23.24 -6.61
N LYS A 220 -2.49 21.92 -6.68
CA LYS A 220 -1.87 21.14 -5.59
C LYS A 220 -0.42 21.57 -5.35
N GLY A 221 0.34 21.87 -6.41
CA GLY A 221 1.71 22.41 -6.29
C GLY A 221 1.75 23.80 -5.64
N ALA A 222 0.75 24.64 -5.91
CA ALA A 222 0.67 25.98 -5.36
C ALA A 222 0.03 26.06 -3.95
N MET A 223 -0.69 25.02 -3.50
CA MET A 223 -1.46 25.04 -2.25
C MET A 223 -0.92 24.06 -1.20
N ARG A 224 -0.04 24.55 -0.30
CA ARG A 224 0.31 23.84 0.94
C ARG A 224 -0.64 24.13 2.11
N THR A 225 -1.51 25.15 2.03
CA THR A 225 -2.48 25.49 3.09
C THR A 225 -3.81 25.97 2.54
N PHE A 226 -4.89 25.36 3.02
CA PHE A 226 -6.26 25.66 2.62
C PHE A 226 -6.81 26.89 3.37
N SER A 227 -6.88 28.04 2.71
CA SER A 227 -7.83 29.08 3.10
C SER A 227 -8.68 29.47 1.90
N SER A 228 -9.98 29.68 2.11
CA SER A 228 -10.92 30.12 1.07
C SER A 228 -10.46 31.42 0.38
N ALA A 229 -9.82 32.32 1.13
CA ALA A 229 -9.23 33.54 0.60
C ALA A 229 -8.01 33.29 -0.31
N ALA A 230 -7.16 32.31 0.01
CA ALA A 230 -6.04 31.93 -0.85
C ALA A 230 -6.53 31.27 -2.14
N LEU A 231 -7.56 30.43 -2.05
CA LEU A 231 -8.17 29.78 -3.22
C LEU A 231 -8.79 30.81 -4.18
N SER A 232 -9.56 31.76 -3.64
CA SER A 232 -10.16 32.84 -4.42
C SER A 232 -9.11 33.70 -5.12
N LYS A 233 -8.05 34.13 -4.41
CA LYS A 233 -6.95 34.89 -5.01
C LYS A 233 -6.24 34.11 -6.13
N LEU A 234 -6.06 32.80 -5.94
CA LEU A 234 -5.35 31.96 -6.91
C LEU A 234 -6.18 31.73 -8.18
N VAL A 235 -7.49 31.51 -8.06
CA VAL A 235 -8.41 31.38 -9.21
C VAL A 235 -8.40 32.64 -10.08
N HIS A 236 -8.38 33.83 -9.47
CA HIS A 236 -8.29 35.09 -10.21
C HIS A 236 -6.91 35.30 -10.85
N TYR A 237 -5.85 34.76 -10.25
CA TYR A 237 -4.47 34.92 -10.71
C TYR A 237 -4.04 33.90 -11.77
N LEU A 238 -4.63 32.69 -11.79
CA LEU A 238 -4.29 31.60 -12.71
C LEU A 238 -4.32 32.01 -14.19
N PRO A 239 -5.35 32.71 -14.70
CA PRO A 239 -5.37 33.15 -16.10
C PRO A 239 -4.22 34.10 -16.44
N HIS A 240 -3.86 34.99 -15.51
CA HIS A 240 -2.75 35.92 -15.69
C HIS A 240 -1.41 35.20 -15.66
N ARG A 241 -1.22 34.25 -14.74
CA ARG A 241 -0.01 33.42 -14.67
C ARG A 241 0.17 32.57 -15.93
N ALA A 242 -0.90 31.93 -16.40
CA ALA A 242 -0.89 31.15 -17.65
C ALA A 242 -0.56 32.04 -18.87
N LYS A 243 -1.10 33.27 -18.92
CA LYS A 243 -0.78 34.26 -19.95
C LYS A 243 0.69 34.71 -19.87
N VAL A 244 1.21 34.98 -18.67
CA VAL A 244 2.62 35.34 -18.46
C VAL A 244 3.54 34.20 -18.87
N LEU A 245 3.25 32.95 -18.49
CA LEU A 245 4.04 31.79 -18.90
C LEU A 245 3.98 31.56 -20.42
N THR A 246 2.81 31.72 -21.04
CA THR A 246 2.66 31.65 -22.51
C THR A 246 3.47 32.74 -23.20
N ASN A 247 3.43 33.98 -22.68
CA ASN A 247 4.21 35.09 -23.21
C ASN A 247 5.71 34.86 -23.00
N LEU A 248 6.12 34.37 -21.83
CA LEU A 248 7.51 34.06 -21.52
C LEU A 248 8.04 32.94 -22.43
N LYS A 249 7.24 31.91 -22.71
CA LYS A 249 7.58 30.85 -23.69
C LYS A 249 7.75 31.41 -25.10
N LYS A 250 6.90 32.36 -25.51
CA LYS A 250 6.99 33.04 -26.81
C LYS A 250 8.23 33.95 -26.91
N GLU A 251 8.49 34.75 -25.89
CA GLU A 251 9.61 35.71 -25.83
C GLU A 251 10.97 35.02 -25.71
N LEU A 252 11.07 33.97 -24.89
CA LEU A 252 12.31 33.24 -24.70
C LEU A 252 12.66 32.34 -25.88
N SER A 253 11.85 32.32 -26.95
CA SER A 253 12.06 31.48 -28.12
C SER A 253 12.40 30.03 -27.72
N PHE A 254 11.75 29.51 -26.67
CA PHE A 254 11.70 28.07 -26.42
C PHE A 254 10.79 27.41 -27.46
N ASN A 255 11.06 27.67 -28.74
CA ASN A 255 11.03 26.60 -29.70
C ASN A 255 12.10 25.65 -29.16
N LYS A 256 11.72 24.70 -28.28
CA LYS A 256 12.55 23.51 -28.14
C LYS A 256 12.79 23.11 -29.61
N PRO A 257 14.03 23.10 -30.15
CA PRO A 257 14.25 22.27 -31.32
C PRO A 257 13.63 20.95 -30.90
N ASP A 258 12.73 20.38 -31.71
CA ASP A 258 12.16 19.07 -31.39
C ASP A 258 13.36 18.22 -31.02
N LEU A 259 13.52 17.97 -29.72
CA LEU A 259 14.55 17.11 -29.19
C LEU A 259 13.96 15.74 -29.48
N HIS A 260 13.89 15.42 -30.78
CA HIS A 260 14.18 14.12 -31.30
C HIS A 260 15.51 13.73 -30.65
N LYS A 261 15.45 13.20 -29.42
CA LYS A 261 16.22 12.00 -29.14
C LYS A 261 15.88 11.12 -30.33
N THR A 262 16.82 11.03 -31.27
CA THR A 262 16.65 10.38 -32.56
C THR A 262 15.82 9.12 -32.34
N ALA A 263 14.63 9.04 -32.94
CA ALA A 263 13.68 7.93 -32.79
C ALA A 263 14.36 6.55 -32.76
N VAL A 264 15.45 6.43 -33.52
CA VAL A 264 16.36 5.31 -33.65
C VAL A 264 16.95 4.79 -32.32
N THR A 265 17.33 5.63 -31.35
CA THR A 265 17.96 5.17 -30.08
C THR A 265 16.95 4.72 -29.03
N ARG A 266 15.68 5.09 -29.15
CA ARG A 266 14.61 4.69 -28.21
C ARG A 266 13.87 3.45 -28.69
N THR A 267 13.62 3.35 -29.99
CA THR A 267 13.07 2.15 -30.66
C THR A 267 13.98 0.94 -30.51
N THR A 268 15.30 1.12 -30.51
CA THR A 268 16.27 0.04 -30.26
C THR A 268 16.16 -0.54 -28.85
N PHE A 269 16.05 0.30 -27.82
CA PHE A 269 15.88 -0.17 -26.43
C PHE A 269 14.55 -0.89 -26.20
N GLU A 270 13.47 -0.42 -26.81
CA GLU A 270 12.15 -1.06 -26.71
C GLU A 270 12.14 -2.41 -27.45
N GLU A 271 12.76 -2.48 -28.63
CA GLU A 271 12.94 -3.72 -29.39
C GLU A 271 13.84 -4.72 -28.63
N GLU A 272 14.92 -4.26 -27.98
CA GLU A 272 15.76 -5.11 -27.12
C GLU A 272 14.94 -5.74 -25.98
N ASN A 273 14.05 -4.97 -25.34
CA ASN A 273 13.16 -5.48 -24.30
C ASN A 273 12.17 -6.51 -24.87
N ILE A 274 11.58 -6.23 -26.04
CA ILE A 274 10.66 -7.15 -26.73
C ILE A 274 11.36 -8.48 -27.06
N LEU A 275 12.56 -8.42 -27.62
CA LEU A 275 13.34 -9.61 -27.95
C LEU A 275 13.69 -10.42 -26.70
N LEU A 276 14.03 -9.77 -25.59
CA LEU A 276 14.29 -10.44 -24.32
C LEU A 276 13.01 -11.02 -23.68
N TYR A 277 11.84 -10.39 -23.84
CA TYR A 277 10.56 -11.00 -23.48
C TYR A 277 10.29 -12.26 -24.30
N ILE A 278 10.50 -12.22 -25.63
CA ILE A 278 10.34 -13.37 -26.53
C ILE A 278 11.30 -14.50 -26.12
N GLN A 279 12.56 -14.20 -25.80
CA GLN A 279 13.52 -15.21 -25.33
C GLN A 279 13.06 -15.91 -24.04
N ASN A 280 12.40 -15.19 -23.13
CA ASN A 280 11.85 -15.80 -21.93
C ASN A 280 10.54 -16.55 -22.20
N LEU A 281 9.67 -16.04 -23.08
CA LEU A 281 8.48 -16.79 -23.54
C LEU A 281 8.87 -18.13 -24.18
N ARG A 282 10.00 -18.21 -24.88
CA ARG A 282 10.53 -19.47 -25.42
C ARG A 282 10.93 -20.49 -24.35
N LYS A 283 11.22 -20.05 -23.12
CA LYS A 283 11.49 -20.93 -21.96
C LYS A 283 10.22 -21.31 -21.21
N SER A 284 9.08 -20.74 -21.59
CA SER A 284 7.80 -20.95 -20.90
C SER A 284 7.06 -22.20 -21.38
N HIS A 285 6.09 -22.64 -20.58
CA HIS A 285 5.23 -23.79 -20.92
C HIS A 285 4.28 -23.52 -22.10
N LEU A 286 4.19 -22.30 -22.64
CA LEU A 286 3.39 -22.03 -23.85
C LEU A 286 3.94 -22.74 -25.10
N VAL A 287 5.25 -23.01 -25.16
CA VAL A 287 5.88 -23.72 -26.30
C VAL A 287 5.61 -25.23 -26.26
N GLN A 288 5.38 -25.79 -25.07
CA GLN A 288 5.29 -27.22 -24.87
C GLN A 288 3.89 -27.71 -25.27
N PHE A 289 3.71 -28.13 -26.52
CA PHE A 289 2.45 -28.69 -27.04
C PHE A 289 1.91 -29.88 -26.22
N GLU A 290 2.77 -30.53 -25.43
CA GLU A 290 2.42 -31.61 -24.51
C GLU A 290 1.62 -31.13 -23.29
N HIS A 291 1.80 -29.87 -22.86
CA HIS A 291 1.11 -29.28 -21.72
C HIS A 291 -0.24 -28.69 -22.14
N LYS A 292 -1.26 -29.55 -22.25
CA LYS A 292 -2.61 -29.15 -22.67
C LYS A 292 -3.43 -28.42 -21.60
N THR A 293 -3.01 -28.48 -20.33
CA THR A 293 -3.79 -27.93 -19.21
C THR A 293 -3.27 -26.59 -18.70
N LEU A 294 -4.19 -25.75 -18.21
CA LEU A 294 -3.87 -24.43 -17.67
C LEU A 294 -2.87 -24.54 -16.52
N SER A 295 -1.74 -23.86 -16.67
CA SER A 295 -0.58 -23.86 -15.78
C SER A 295 0.06 -22.48 -15.75
N HIS A 296 0.90 -22.24 -14.76
CA HIS A 296 1.61 -20.98 -14.63
C HIS A 296 2.70 -20.88 -15.70
N PHE A 297 3.02 -19.68 -16.17
CA PHE A 297 3.98 -19.47 -17.27
C PHE A 297 5.35 -20.13 -17.08
N PHE A 298 5.89 -20.08 -15.86
CA PHE A 298 7.27 -20.48 -15.54
C PHE A 298 7.40 -21.42 -14.34
N ASN A 299 6.31 -21.76 -13.67
CA ASN A 299 6.37 -22.43 -12.37
C ASN A 299 5.39 -23.60 -12.30
N ASP A 300 5.92 -24.80 -12.58
CA ASP A 300 5.18 -26.06 -12.50
C ASP A 300 4.71 -26.43 -11.09
N GLU A 301 5.27 -25.80 -10.04
CA GLU A 301 4.84 -26.06 -8.66
C GLU A 301 3.47 -25.43 -8.35
N ILE A 302 3.01 -24.48 -9.17
CA ILE A 302 1.69 -23.84 -9.01
C ILE A 302 0.61 -24.74 -9.61
N ILE A 303 0.12 -25.67 -8.78
CA ILE A 303 -0.96 -26.58 -9.15
C ILE A 303 -2.33 -25.92 -8.91
N LEU A 304 -3.00 -25.53 -9.99
CA LEU A 304 -4.35 -24.98 -9.91
C LEU A 304 -5.39 -26.03 -9.50
N THR A 305 -6.28 -25.66 -8.58
CA THR A 305 -7.48 -26.46 -8.29
C THR A 305 -8.44 -26.44 -9.49
N LYS A 306 -9.28 -27.47 -9.62
CA LYS A 306 -10.33 -27.53 -10.67
C LYS A 306 -11.20 -26.26 -10.67
N LEU A 307 -11.54 -25.76 -9.48
CA LEU A 307 -12.31 -24.53 -9.31
C LEU A 307 -11.60 -23.30 -9.89
N GLN A 308 -10.29 -23.16 -9.67
CA GLN A 308 -9.50 -22.05 -10.21
C GLN A 308 -9.39 -22.14 -11.74
N LYS A 309 -9.18 -23.34 -12.28
CA LYS A 309 -9.16 -23.56 -13.74
C LYS A 309 -10.49 -23.18 -14.38
N ASP A 310 -11.59 -23.70 -13.84
CA ASP A 310 -12.94 -23.38 -14.34
C ASP A 310 -13.21 -21.87 -14.26
N ASP A 311 -12.86 -21.23 -13.14
CA ASP A 311 -13.03 -19.77 -12.96
C ASP A 311 -12.17 -18.96 -13.95
N LEU A 312 -10.92 -19.36 -14.22
CA LEU A 312 -10.01 -18.66 -15.13
C LEU A 312 -10.30 -18.90 -16.62
N LEU A 313 -10.98 -19.99 -16.97
CA LEU A 313 -11.35 -20.30 -18.36
C LEU A 313 -12.78 -19.84 -18.70
N SER A 314 -13.66 -19.69 -17.70
CA SER A 314 -15.06 -19.31 -17.91
C SER A 314 -15.43 -17.91 -17.41
N TYR A 315 -14.45 -17.12 -16.92
CA TYR A 315 -14.76 -15.84 -16.29
C TYR A 315 -15.53 -14.86 -17.18
N GLU A 316 -15.37 -14.91 -18.51
CA GLU A 316 -16.09 -14.02 -19.42
C GLU A 316 -17.59 -14.30 -19.43
N ASN A 317 -17.95 -15.58 -19.44
CA ASN A 317 -19.34 -16.03 -19.35
C ASN A 317 -19.93 -15.62 -18.01
N VAL A 318 -19.15 -15.77 -16.92
CA VAL A 318 -19.53 -15.31 -15.58
C VAL A 318 -19.73 -13.79 -15.55
N ALA A 319 -18.79 -13.03 -16.12
CA ALA A 319 -18.83 -11.57 -16.19
C ALA A 319 -20.06 -11.06 -16.96
N THR A 320 -20.33 -11.65 -18.12
CA THR A 320 -21.48 -11.32 -18.97
C THR A 320 -22.78 -11.67 -18.27
N THR A 321 -22.87 -12.85 -17.65
CA THR A 321 -24.04 -13.27 -16.89
C THR A 321 -24.31 -12.33 -15.71
N HIS A 322 -23.26 -11.91 -14.99
CA HIS A 322 -23.39 -10.94 -13.90
C HIS A 322 -23.86 -9.57 -14.40
N LEU A 323 -23.29 -9.07 -15.50
CA LEU A 323 -23.71 -7.81 -16.11
C LEU A 323 -25.19 -7.85 -16.52
N MET A 324 -25.60 -8.91 -17.21
CA MET A 324 -26.99 -9.07 -17.67
C MET A 324 -27.96 -9.22 -16.51
N THR A 325 -27.58 -9.96 -15.46
CA THR A 325 -28.38 -10.09 -14.24
C THR A 325 -28.55 -8.74 -13.55
N TYR A 326 -27.47 -7.96 -13.47
CA TYR A 326 -27.51 -6.60 -12.92
C TYR A 326 -28.44 -5.69 -13.73
N ILE A 327 -28.30 -5.65 -15.05
CA ILE A 327 -29.16 -4.84 -15.94
C ILE A 327 -30.63 -5.23 -15.76
N LYS A 328 -30.96 -6.53 -15.82
CA LYS A 328 -32.34 -7.03 -15.61
C LYS A 328 -32.90 -6.59 -14.27
N SER A 329 -32.08 -6.58 -13.23
CA SER A 329 -32.49 -6.17 -11.90
C SER A 329 -32.78 -4.67 -11.79
N CYS A 330 -32.01 -3.83 -12.50
CA CYS A 330 -32.26 -2.40 -12.59
C CYS A 330 -33.56 -2.08 -13.36
N MET A 331 -33.93 -2.90 -14.34
CA MET A 331 -35.15 -2.71 -15.13
C MET A 331 -36.43 -3.16 -14.42
N THR A 332 -36.35 -4.03 -13.42
CA THR A 332 -37.52 -4.71 -12.83
C THR A 332 -37.93 -4.15 -11.46
N ASP A 333 -37.35 -3.03 -11.01
CA ASP A 333 -37.56 -2.39 -9.69
C ASP A 333 -37.36 -3.33 -8.47
N PHE A 334 -36.87 -4.54 -8.70
CA PHE A 334 -36.52 -5.47 -7.64
C PHE A 334 -35.30 -4.90 -6.92
N LYS A 335 -35.35 -4.77 -5.59
CA LYS A 335 -34.19 -4.39 -4.78
C LYS A 335 -33.07 -5.41 -4.99
N PHE A 336 -32.24 -5.19 -6.01
CA PHE A 336 -31.11 -6.04 -6.30
C PHE A 336 -30.12 -5.91 -5.16
N ARG A 337 -30.13 -6.90 -4.27
CA ARG A 337 -29.01 -7.09 -3.37
C ARG A 337 -27.88 -7.55 -4.26
N TYR A 338 -26.96 -6.63 -4.58
CA TYR A 338 -25.69 -6.98 -5.18
C TYR A 338 -25.01 -7.96 -4.23
N ASN A 339 -25.21 -9.24 -4.52
CA ASN A 339 -24.66 -10.34 -3.76
C ASN A 339 -23.16 -10.10 -3.65
N LYS A 340 -22.52 -10.56 -2.58
CA LYS A 340 -21.04 -10.63 -2.59
C LYS A 340 -20.69 -11.46 -3.82
N THR A 341 -20.31 -10.80 -4.90
CA THR A 341 -19.90 -11.44 -6.14
C THR A 341 -18.84 -12.45 -5.74
N ARG A 342 -19.04 -13.70 -6.14
CA ARG A 342 -18.01 -14.71 -6.00
C ARG A 342 -16.79 -14.14 -6.72
N LYS A 343 -15.75 -13.79 -5.96
CA LYS A 343 -14.50 -13.34 -6.55
C LYS A 343 -13.90 -14.53 -7.28
N ILE A 344 -13.59 -14.35 -8.54
CA ILE A 344 -12.84 -15.33 -9.34
C ILE A 344 -11.57 -15.66 -8.56
N THR A 345 -11.31 -16.94 -8.39
CA THR A 345 -10.06 -17.42 -7.80
C THR A 345 -9.02 -17.52 -8.91
N GLY A 346 -8.02 -16.64 -8.88
CA GLY A 346 -6.90 -16.67 -9.82
C GLY A 346 -5.77 -17.61 -9.39
N PHE A 347 -4.61 -17.43 -10.02
CA PHE A 347 -3.36 -18.12 -9.69
C PHE A 347 -2.79 -17.76 -8.32
N SER A 348 -3.22 -16.64 -7.72
CA SER A 348 -2.92 -16.35 -6.33
C SER A 348 -3.60 -17.37 -5.41
N PHE A 349 -2.80 -18.31 -4.91
CA PHE A 349 -2.98 -18.72 -3.53
C PHE A 349 -2.86 -17.43 -2.73
N LYS A 350 -3.96 -16.95 -2.15
CA LYS A 350 -3.82 -15.90 -1.14
C LYS A 350 -2.76 -16.46 -0.20
N PRO A 351 -1.56 -15.84 -0.05
CA PRO A 351 -0.76 -16.12 1.13
C PRO A 351 -1.79 -15.97 2.22
N GLN A 352 -1.96 -17.00 3.07
CA GLN A 352 -2.85 -16.89 4.21
C GLN A 352 -2.50 -15.53 4.76
N THR A 353 -3.41 -14.58 4.55
CA THR A 353 -3.24 -13.31 5.16
C THR A 353 -3.48 -13.79 6.56
N VAL A 354 -2.37 -13.95 7.29
CA VAL A 354 -2.27 -13.48 8.64
C VAL A 354 -2.61 -12.00 8.50
N SER A 355 -3.88 -11.73 8.17
CA SER A 355 -4.53 -10.51 8.48
C SER A 355 -4.11 -10.38 9.91
N TYR A 356 -3.47 -9.26 10.16
CA TYR A 356 -3.33 -8.77 11.49
C TYR A 356 -4.77 -8.49 11.95
N VAL A 357 -5.53 -9.57 12.17
CA VAL A 357 -6.73 -9.58 12.96
C VAL A 357 -6.19 -9.07 14.25
N LYS A 358 -6.47 -7.80 14.54
CA LYS A 358 -6.14 -7.19 15.82
C LYS A 358 -6.40 -8.26 16.85
N LYS A 359 -5.40 -8.59 17.68
CA LYS A 359 -5.47 -9.68 18.67
C LYS A 359 -6.84 -9.70 19.38
N GLU A 360 -7.41 -8.52 19.62
CA GLU A 360 -8.79 -8.25 20.02
C GLU A 360 -9.89 -9.04 19.30
N LEU A 361 -9.90 -9.12 17.97
CA LEU A 361 -10.90 -9.87 17.21
C LEU A 361 -10.68 -11.39 17.30
N LYS A 362 -9.43 -11.85 17.46
CA LYS A 362 -9.14 -13.27 17.76
C LYS A 362 -9.56 -13.62 19.18
N ASP A 363 -9.26 -12.74 20.14
CA ASP A 363 -9.63 -12.86 21.54
C ASP A 363 -11.17 -12.82 21.70
N GLN A 364 -11.87 -11.91 21.02
CA GLN A 364 -13.34 -11.84 21.00
C GLN A 364 -13.97 -13.09 20.38
N ARG A 365 -13.38 -13.65 19.33
CA ARG A 365 -13.86 -14.92 18.74
C ARG A 365 -13.64 -16.08 19.69
N LEU A 366 -12.51 -16.11 20.38
CA LEU A 366 -12.21 -17.12 21.39
C LEU A 366 -13.16 -17.00 22.58
N GLU A 367 -13.39 -15.79 23.08
CA GLU A 367 -14.33 -15.49 24.16
C GLU A 367 -15.76 -15.91 23.80
N ASN A 368 -16.24 -15.54 22.61
CA ASN A 368 -17.54 -16.00 22.10
C ASN A 368 -17.62 -17.53 21.96
N SER A 369 -16.53 -18.18 21.55
CA SER A 369 -16.46 -19.65 21.46
C SER A 369 -16.54 -20.30 22.84
N LEU A 370 -15.83 -19.74 23.83
CA LEU A 370 -15.86 -20.21 25.21
C LEU A 370 -17.22 -20.01 25.87
N LEU A 371 -17.85 -18.85 25.68
CA LEU A 371 -19.22 -18.58 26.16
C LEU A 371 -20.24 -19.56 25.56
N ARG A 372 -20.14 -19.87 24.27
CA ARG A 372 -21.00 -20.87 23.63
C ARG A 372 -20.81 -22.27 24.21
N LYS A 373 -19.56 -22.68 24.46
CA LYS A 373 -19.25 -23.95 25.12
C LYS A 373 -19.79 -23.99 26.55
N GLN A 374 -19.71 -22.89 27.29
CA GLN A 374 -20.26 -22.78 28.65
C GLN A 374 -21.79 -22.87 28.67
N ILE A 375 -22.49 -22.18 27.75
CA ILE A 375 -23.95 -22.30 27.61
C ILE A 375 -24.32 -23.75 27.28
N SER A 376 -23.57 -24.41 26.40
CA SER A 376 -23.79 -25.81 26.06
C SER A 376 -23.55 -26.73 27.25
N TRP A 377 -22.49 -26.50 28.03
CA TRP A 377 -22.17 -27.31 29.21
C TRP A 377 -23.20 -27.07 30.33
N SER A 378 -23.53 -25.82 30.63
CA SER A 378 -24.59 -25.44 31.57
C SER A 378 -25.91 -26.14 31.26
N LYS A 379 -26.32 -26.16 29.98
CA LYS A 379 -27.50 -26.91 29.52
C LYS A 379 -27.35 -28.43 29.72
N ASN A 380 -26.17 -28.98 29.46
CA ASN A 380 -25.94 -30.42 29.61
C ASN A 380 -25.88 -30.88 31.08
N GLN A 381 -25.57 -29.99 32.02
CA GLN A 381 -25.41 -30.32 33.45
C GLN A 381 -26.51 -29.74 34.35
N ASN A 382 -27.45 -28.96 33.80
CA ASN A 382 -28.47 -28.24 34.57
C ASN A 382 -27.90 -27.33 35.68
N ILE A 383 -26.72 -26.75 35.47
CA ILE A 383 -26.10 -25.80 36.40
C ILE A 383 -26.21 -24.39 35.80
N PRO A 384 -26.72 -23.38 36.54
CA PRO A 384 -26.78 -22.00 36.09
C PRO A 384 -25.41 -21.46 35.67
N VAL A 385 -25.37 -20.69 34.57
CA VAL A 385 -24.12 -20.10 34.03
C VAL A 385 -23.40 -19.20 35.05
N SER A 386 -24.15 -18.59 35.97
CA SER A 386 -23.65 -17.72 37.05
C SER A 386 -22.73 -18.43 38.04
N ASP A 387 -22.83 -19.75 38.16
CA ASP A 387 -22.20 -20.51 39.25
C ASP A 387 -20.83 -21.07 38.84
N PHE A 388 -20.42 -20.86 37.58
CA PHE A 388 -19.08 -21.23 37.10
C PHE A 388 -18.06 -20.14 37.44
N GLN A 389 -17.17 -20.41 38.41
CA GLN A 389 -16.13 -19.47 38.86
C GLN A 389 -14.92 -19.33 37.92
N GLN A 390 -14.75 -20.25 36.95
CA GLN A 390 -13.57 -20.27 36.07
C GLN A 390 -13.96 -20.42 34.58
N PHE A 391 -13.58 -19.44 33.77
CA PHE A 391 -13.97 -19.32 32.35
C PHE A 391 -13.08 -20.11 31.37
N ILE A 392 -12.06 -20.83 31.87
CA ILE A 392 -11.07 -21.55 31.05
C ILE A 392 -10.60 -22.79 31.81
N ALA A 393 -10.47 -23.94 31.12
CA ALA A 393 -10.02 -25.20 31.72
C ALA A 393 -8.57 -25.16 32.27
N LEU A 394 -7.76 -24.21 31.80
CA LEU A 394 -6.41 -23.93 32.29
C LEU A 394 -6.23 -22.40 32.42
N PRO A 395 -5.56 -21.90 33.46
CA PRO A 395 -5.27 -20.48 33.59
C PRO A 395 -4.45 -20.01 32.38
N LYS A 396 -4.81 -18.84 31.83
CA LYS A 396 -4.02 -18.23 30.76
C LYS A 396 -2.61 -17.97 31.29
N ALA A 397 -1.60 -18.47 30.57
CA ALA A 397 -0.21 -18.22 30.93
C ALA A 397 0.01 -16.71 31.13
N ILE A 398 0.69 -16.32 32.20
CA ILE A 398 0.97 -14.90 32.50
C ILE A 398 1.96 -14.33 31.47
N VAL A 399 2.78 -15.21 30.89
CA VAL A 399 3.79 -14.92 29.88
C VAL A 399 3.47 -15.60 28.55
N ASP A 400 3.97 -15.05 27.45
CA ASP A 400 3.98 -15.69 26.14
C ASP A 400 5.08 -16.76 26.02
N SER A 401 5.20 -17.36 24.83
CA SER A 401 6.18 -18.41 24.53
C SER A 401 7.62 -17.97 24.70
N ASP A 402 7.88 -16.65 24.68
CA ASP A 402 9.21 -16.08 24.82
C ASP A 402 9.51 -15.69 26.28
N GLY A 403 8.61 -16.02 27.21
CA GLY A 403 8.72 -15.69 28.64
C GLY A 403 8.35 -14.24 28.96
N LEU A 404 7.69 -13.51 28.05
CA LEU A 404 7.32 -12.11 28.25
C LEU A 404 5.87 -11.98 28.75
N PRO A 405 5.58 -11.10 29.73
CA PRO A 405 4.23 -10.95 30.26
C PRO A 405 3.23 -10.48 29.18
N TYR A 406 2.05 -11.09 29.13
CA TYR A 406 0.98 -10.59 28.26
C TYR A 406 0.53 -9.19 28.70
N LYS A 407 0.54 -8.24 27.75
CA LYS A 407 0.22 -6.83 28.01
C LYS A 407 -1.24 -6.51 27.71
N GLY A 408 -1.90 -5.83 28.64
CA GLY A 408 -3.11 -5.05 28.38
C GLY A 408 -2.76 -3.59 28.03
N ASP A 409 -3.54 -2.98 27.15
CA ASP A 409 -3.40 -1.55 26.88
C ASP A 409 -4.13 -0.76 27.99
N LYS A 410 -3.37 -0.05 28.83
CA LYS A 410 -3.93 0.75 29.95
C LYS A 410 -5.01 1.73 29.47
N SER A 411 -4.90 2.25 28.24
CA SER A 411 -5.88 3.16 27.66
C SER A 411 -7.23 2.50 27.39
N LYS A 412 -7.25 1.18 27.12
CA LYS A 412 -8.50 0.42 26.91
C LYS A 412 -9.22 0.19 28.23
N THR A 413 -8.49 -0.06 29.30
CA THR A 413 -9.06 -0.23 30.64
C THR A 413 -9.82 1.04 31.07
N LEU A 414 -9.25 2.22 30.84
CA LEU A 414 -9.93 3.49 31.10
C LEU A 414 -11.20 3.67 30.26
N LYS A 415 -11.19 3.26 28.99
CA LYS A 415 -12.39 3.27 28.13
C LYS A 415 -13.47 2.33 28.66
N ILE A 416 -13.09 1.15 29.12
CA ILE A 416 -14.00 0.16 29.73
C ILE A 416 -14.62 0.76 31.01
N PHE A 417 -13.81 1.37 31.87
CA PHE A 417 -14.34 2.01 33.09
C PHE A 417 -15.26 3.19 32.78
N ARG A 418 -14.91 4.07 31.84
CA ARG A 418 -15.80 5.17 31.40
C ARG A 418 -17.12 4.67 30.84
N SER A 419 -17.10 3.57 30.09
CA SER A 419 -18.31 2.97 29.54
C SER A 419 -19.18 2.31 30.62
N ARG A 420 -18.56 1.73 31.65
CA ARG A 420 -19.25 0.95 32.69
C ARG A 420 -19.72 1.80 33.87
N TYR A 421 -19.04 2.90 34.13
CA TYR A 421 -19.27 3.80 35.25
C TYR A 421 -19.29 5.27 34.78
N PRO A 422 -20.21 5.66 33.88
CA PRO A 422 -20.24 7.00 33.30
C PRO A 422 -20.37 8.10 34.36
N ASP A 423 -21.13 7.82 35.43
CA ASP A 423 -21.41 8.79 36.51
C ASP A 423 -20.27 8.91 37.53
N SER A 424 -19.30 7.99 37.53
CA SER A 424 -18.15 8.03 38.44
C SER A 424 -17.03 8.96 37.97
N PHE A 425 -17.13 9.50 36.75
CA PHE A 425 -16.18 10.48 36.22
C PHE A 425 -16.78 11.88 36.29
N THR A 426 -16.92 12.40 37.51
CA THR A 426 -17.31 13.80 37.73
C THR A 426 -16.08 14.71 37.66
N ASN A 427 -16.17 15.78 36.87
CA ASN A 427 -15.14 16.83 36.82
C ASN A 427 -15.29 17.88 37.94
N ILE A 428 -16.25 17.69 38.84
CA ILE A 428 -16.63 18.66 39.87
C ILE A 428 -16.34 18.01 41.21
N LEU A 429 -15.23 18.38 41.83
CA LEU A 429 -15.04 18.17 43.26
C LEU A 429 -15.99 19.15 43.97
N THR A 430 -16.88 18.63 44.81
CA THR A 430 -17.87 19.43 45.56
C THR A 430 -17.22 20.30 46.64
N GLU A 431 -15.98 19.99 47.02
CA GLU A 431 -15.19 20.71 48.02
C GLU A 431 -13.82 21.05 47.43
N THR A 432 -13.28 22.21 47.83
CA THR A 432 -11.90 22.61 47.51
C THR A 432 -10.92 21.71 48.27
N PRO A 433 -10.14 20.85 47.58
CA PRO A 433 -9.22 19.94 48.26
C PRO A 433 -8.13 20.71 49.00
N GLN A 434 -7.71 20.22 50.17
CA GLN A 434 -6.54 20.78 50.88
C GLN A 434 -5.24 20.46 50.15
N CYS A 435 -5.11 19.24 49.62
CA CYS A 435 -3.95 18.78 48.88
C CYS A 435 -4.37 18.15 47.54
N VAL A 436 -3.63 18.47 46.47
CA VAL A 436 -3.82 17.90 45.12
C VAL A 436 -2.53 17.26 44.65
N VAL A 437 -2.59 16.02 44.19
CA VAL A 437 -1.46 15.31 43.58
C VAL A 437 -1.69 15.14 42.10
N ILE A 438 -0.72 15.58 41.30
CA ILE A 438 -0.78 15.62 39.84
C ILE A 438 0.31 14.72 39.26
N ASP A 439 -0.09 13.80 38.39
CA ASP A 439 0.83 13.00 37.58
C ASP A 439 1.48 13.89 36.50
N GLY A 440 2.76 14.18 36.68
CA GLY A 440 3.54 15.02 35.78
C GLY A 440 3.75 14.39 34.40
N MET A 441 3.73 13.06 34.28
CA MET A 441 3.85 12.40 32.97
C MET A 441 2.64 12.67 32.09
N PHE A 442 1.45 12.86 32.69
CA PHE A 442 0.25 13.24 31.97
C PHE A 442 0.36 14.64 31.35
N ILE A 443 0.94 15.60 32.08
CA ILE A 443 1.10 16.99 31.62
C ILE A 443 1.91 17.06 30.33
N LEU A 444 3.00 16.30 30.23
CA LEU A 444 3.90 16.27 29.07
C LEU A 444 3.18 15.90 27.76
N HIS A 445 2.16 15.04 27.84
CA HIS A 445 1.41 14.58 26.67
C HIS A 445 0.43 15.64 26.14
N THR A 446 0.29 16.79 26.81
CA THR A 446 -0.47 17.93 26.29
C THR A 446 0.26 18.55 25.10
N LYS A 447 -0.29 18.43 23.90
CA LYS A 447 0.33 18.95 22.67
C LYS A 447 0.43 20.49 22.70
N PRO A 448 1.59 21.09 22.35
CA PRO A 448 1.69 22.53 22.20
C PRO A 448 0.85 23.03 21.01
N LEU A 449 0.23 24.20 21.18
CA LEU A 449 -0.39 24.95 20.10
C LEU A 449 0.69 25.76 19.39
N LEU A 450 1.26 25.21 18.31
CA LEU A 450 2.41 25.81 17.61
C LEU A 450 2.14 27.22 17.04
N SER A 451 0.87 27.61 16.90
CA SER A 451 0.47 28.97 16.52
C SER A 451 0.70 30.00 17.63
N SER A 452 0.60 29.60 18.89
CA SER A 452 0.72 30.48 20.07
C SER A 452 1.96 30.24 20.91
N HIS A 453 2.53 29.03 20.89
CA HIS A 453 3.73 28.67 21.66
C HIS A 453 4.89 28.48 20.68
N LYS A 454 5.83 29.43 20.66
CA LYS A 454 6.97 29.39 19.74
C LYS A 454 8.18 28.72 20.39
N THR A 455 8.33 28.88 21.70
CA THR A 455 9.46 28.39 22.49
C THR A 455 9.04 27.44 23.60
N PHE A 456 9.99 26.72 24.20
CA PHE A 456 9.74 25.91 25.40
C PHE A 456 9.25 26.76 26.58
N THR A 457 9.74 28.00 26.74
CA THR A 457 9.22 28.94 27.74
C THR A 457 7.72 29.19 27.57
N ASP A 458 7.26 29.51 26.35
CA ASP A 458 5.84 29.78 26.08
C ASP A 458 4.96 28.58 26.44
N TYR A 459 5.43 27.38 26.07
CA TYR A 459 4.74 26.13 26.35
C TYR A 459 4.67 25.83 27.85
N ILE A 460 5.76 26.04 28.59
CA ILE A 460 5.82 25.80 30.04
C ILE A 460 4.87 26.77 30.78
N ILE A 461 4.85 28.06 30.40
CA ILE A 461 3.93 29.03 30.99
C ILE A 461 2.48 28.61 30.73
N TYR A 462 2.18 28.15 29.51
CA TYR A 462 0.86 27.60 29.17
C TYR A 462 0.49 26.40 30.06
N LEU A 463 1.39 25.43 30.22
CA LEU A 463 1.15 24.27 31.07
C LEU A 463 0.92 24.67 32.53
N TYR A 464 1.72 25.61 33.05
CA TYR A 464 1.58 26.09 34.43
C TYR A 464 0.21 26.73 34.67
N LYS A 465 -0.20 27.66 33.79
CA LYS A 465 -1.51 28.33 33.86
C LYS A 465 -2.69 27.37 33.71
N LYS A 466 -2.51 26.28 32.97
CA LYS A 466 -3.56 25.29 32.72
C LYS A 466 -3.67 24.23 33.81
N CYS A 467 -2.54 23.75 34.32
CA CYS A 467 -2.49 22.54 35.14
C CYS A 467 -2.18 22.78 36.61
N ILE A 468 -1.56 23.92 36.98
CA ILE A 468 -1.13 24.19 38.36
C ILE A 468 -1.91 25.37 38.95
N LEU A 469 -1.84 26.53 38.30
CA LEU A 469 -2.41 27.78 38.81
C LEU A 469 -3.90 27.68 39.19
N PRO A 470 -4.78 27.01 38.43
CA PRO A 470 -6.20 26.94 38.76
C PRO A 470 -6.49 26.28 40.12
N TYR A 471 -5.62 25.41 40.62
CA TYR A 471 -5.79 24.82 41.95
C TYR A 471 -5.51 25.84 43.06
N PHE A 472 -4.47 26.65 42.89
CA PHE A 472 -4.14 27.72 43.83
C PHE A 472 -5.17 28.85 43.81
N ASP A 473 -5.71 29.21 42.63
CA ASP A 473 -6.79 30.19 42.49
C ASP A 473 -8.07 29.72 43.22
N ASN A 474 -8.31 28.41 43.25
CA ASN A 474 -9.39 27.77 44.01
C ASN A 474 -9.04 27.51 45.48
N ASN A 475 -8.05 28.22 46.04
CA ASN A 475 -7.63 28.15 47.44
C ASN A 475 -7.16 26.76 47.93
N THR A 476 -6.69 25.89 47.02
CA THR A 476 -5.97 24.67 47.42
C THR A 476 -4.74 25.06 48.22
N VAL A 477 -4.51 24.41 49.37
CA VAL A 477 -3.38 24.72 50.26
C VAL A 477 -2.08 24.14 49.70
N GLU A 478 -2.13 22.93 49.16
CA GLU A 478 -0.96 22.18 48.74
C GLU A 478 -1.15 21.52 47.36
N VAL A 479 -0.19 21.70 46.45
CA VAL A 479 -0.20 21.06 45.13
C VAL A 479 1.11 20.33 44.90
N HIS A 480 1.04 19.03 44.63
CA HIS A 480 2.18 18.16 44.37
C HIS A 480 2.21 17.78 42.89
N LEU A 481 3.32 18.06 42.21
CA LEU A 481 3.60 17.58 40.87
C LEU A 481 4.62 16.44 40.95
N VAL A 482 4.21 15.25 40.55
CA VAL A 482 5.01 14.02 40.71
C VAL A 482 5.35 13.43 39.36
N PHE A 483 6.64 13.31 39.06
CA PHE A 483 7.13 12.62 37.87
C PHE A 483 7.61 11.20 38.21
N ASP A 484 7.36 10.25 37.29
CA ASP A 484 7.89 8.89 37.37
C ASP A 484 9.43 8.90 37.45
N ASP A 485 9.99 8.23 38.46
CA ASP A 485 11.43 8.02 38.56
C ASP A 485 11.92 7.03 37.49
N GLN A 486 12.96 7.45 36.77
CA GLN A 486 13.57 6.70 35.69
C GLN A 486 14.71 5.78 36.17
N SER A 487 14.98 5.71 37.48
CA SER A 487 16.31 5.36 37.98
C SER A 487 16.53 4.00 38.70
N PRO A 488 15.55 3.16 39.09
CA PRO A 488 15.94 1.87 39.64
C PRO A 488 16.51 1.00 38.49
N PRO A 489 17.76 0.51 38.56
CA PRO A 489 18.43 -0.17 37.44
C PRO A 489 17.96 -1.62 37.20
N LEU A 490 17.07 -2.15 38.05
CA LEU A 490 16.63 -3.55 38.05
C LEU A 490 15.12 -3.65 38.30
N SER A 491 14.31 -3.02 37.46
CA SER A 491 12.85 -3.18 37.48
C SER A 491 12.35 -3.93 36.25
N PRO A 492 11.21 -4.65 36.33
CA PRO A 492 10.52 -5.16 35.14
C PRO A 492 10.21 -4.08 34.10
N LYS A 493 10.14 -2.80 34.51
CA LYS A 493 9.98 -1.65 33.61
C LYS A 493 11.23 -1.42 32.76
N ASP A 494 12.43 -1.79 33.20
CA ASP A 494 13.67 -1.57 32.44
C ASP A 494 13.81 -2.50 31.24
N ILE A 495 13.36 -3.75 31.36
CA ILE A 495 13.25 -4.67 30.23
C ILE A 495 12.40 -4.04 29.13
N GLU A 496 11.26 -3.43 29.50
CA GLU A 496 10.39 -2.77 28.55
C GLU A 496 10.96 -1.44 28.02
N ARG A 497 11.70 -0.70 28.84
CA ARG A 497 12.40 0.53 28.41
C ARG A 497 13.46 0.20 27.36
N ASN A 498 14.35 -0.76 27.63
CA ASN A 498 15.41 -1.20 26.71
C ASN A 498 14.83 -1.70 25.39
N ARG A 499 13.71 -2.44 25.40
CA ARG A 499 13.04 -2.90 24.18
C ARG A 499 12.49 -1.75 23.34
N ARG A 500 12.03 -0.66 23.96
CA ARG A 500 11.56 0.54 23.23
C ARG A 500 12.75 1.31 22.65
N ASP A 501 13.86 1.35 23.36
CA ASP A 501 15.07 2.05 22.94
C ASP A 501 15.72 1.34 21.72
N LEU A 502 15.76 0.00 21.72
CA LEU A 502 16.23 -0.82 20.57
C LEU A 502 15.43 -0.59 19.27
N LYS A 503 14.16 -0.19 19.35
CA LYS A 503 13.36 0.10 18.14
C LYS A 503 13.59 1.49 17.57
N ASN A 504 14.25 2.38 18.32
CA ASN A 504 14.35 3.81 18.02
C ASN A 504 15.81 4.29 17.88
N GLU A 505 16.76 3.39 17.60
CA GLU A 505 18.20 3.66 17.53
C GLU A 505 18.57 4.82 16.59
N ASN A 506 17.72 5.17 15.62
CA ASN A 506 17.96 6.25 14.67
C ASN A 506 17.54 7.67 15.14
N THR A 507 17.16 7.86 16.41
CA THR A 507 16.81 9.20 16.92
C THR A 507 17.82 9.71 17.95
N SER A 508 18.86 10.39 17.46
CA SER A 508 19.79 11.15 18.31
C SER A 508 19.01 12.15 19.17
N GLY A 509 19.30 12.18 20.48
CA GLY A 509 18.71 13.16 21.39
C GLY A 509 19.03 14.58 20.93
N VAL A 510 18.03 15.46 20.97
CA VAL A 510 18.21 16.88 20.61
C VAL A 510 18.41 17.64 21.90
N SER A 511 19.56 18.29 22.07
CA SER A 511 19.77 19.21 23.19
C SER A 511 18.97 20.50 22.94
N PHE A 512 18.22 20.98 23.95
CA PHE A 512 17.44 22.21 23.84
C PHE A 512 17.48 23.03 25.14
N THR A 513 17.20 24.32 24.99
CA THR A 513 17.15 25.33 26.06
C THR A 513 15.76 25.95 26.16
N LYS A 514 15.51 26.78 27.18
CA LYS A 514 14.24 27.51 27.39
C LYS A 514 13.79 28.31 26.16
N SER A 515 14.73 28.96 25.48
CA SER A 515 14.50 29.79 24.29
C SER A 515 14.48 29.01 22.97
N SER A 516 14.75 27.70 23.00
CA SER A 516 14.73 26.88 21.79
C SER A 516 13.32 26.78 21.22
N LYS A 517 13.22 26.70 19.89
CA LYS A 517 11.94 26.47 19.20
C LYS A 517 11.37 25.10 19.54
N LEU A 518 10.05 25.02 19.64
CA LEU A 518 9.36 23.74 19.84
C LEU A 518 9.50 22.84 18.61
N PRO A 519 9.61 21.51 18.80
CA PRO A 519 9.66 20.56 17.70
C PRO A 519 8.31 20.50 16.97
N SER A 520 8.36 20.35 15.63
CA SER A 520 7.16 20.23 14.79
C SER A 520 6.38 18.93 15.07
N ASP A 521 7.08 17.85 15.38
CA ASP A 521 6.50 16.56 15.78
C ASP A 521 6.71 16.28 17.28
N TRP A 522 5.76 16.74 18.10
CA TRP A 522 5.79 16.60 19.55
C TRP A 522 5.78 15.15 20.03
N LEU A 523 5.04 14.26 19.35
CA LEU A 523 4.92 12.86 19.78
C LEU A 523 6.22 12.10 19.52
N LYS A 524 6.84 12.31 18.37
CA LYS A 524 8.17 11.75 18.07
C LYS A 524 9.22 12.27 19.04
N PHE A 525 9.20 13.58 19.35
CA PHE A 525 10.09 14.18 20.32
C PHE A 525 10.01 13.52 21.71
N LEU A 526 8.78 13.30 22.23
CA LEU A 526 8.56 12.65 23.53
C LEU A 526 8.88 11.15 23.55
N THR A 527 8.99 10.52 22.39
CA THR A 527 9.35 9.10 22.28
C THR A 527 10.82 8.88 22.65
N ASN A 528 11.68 9.89 22.46
CA ASN A 528 13.07 9.86 22.89
C ASN A 528 13.17 10.12 24.41
N ARG A 529 13.76 9.18 25.14
CA ARG A 529 13.86 9.22 26.61
C ARG A 529 14.74 10.36 27.13
N ASN A 530 15.83 10.69 26.43
CA ASN A 530 16.72 11.79 26.81
C ASN A 530 16.01 13.14 26.66
N ASN A 531 15.31 13.34 25.54
CA ASN A 531 14.50 14.54 25.31
C ASN A 531 13.41 14.68 26.39
N LYS A 532 12.71 13.58 26.70
CA LYS A 532 11.69 13.55 27.75
C LYS A 532 12.27 13.87 29.12
N LYS A 533 13.45 13.33 29.47
CA LYS A 533 14.14 13.63 30.73
C LYS A 533 14.52 15.11 30.81
N GLN A 534 15.15 15.66 29.77
CA GLN A 534 15.50 17.08 29.73
C GLN A 534 14.26 17.98 29.86
N LEU A 535 13.14 17.62 29.24
CA LEU A 535 11.90 18.38 29.34
C LEU A 535 11.31 18.35 30.76
N VAL A 536 11.36 17.19 31.43
CA VAL A 536 10.92 17.05 32.82
C VAL A 536 11.74 17.93 33.75
N LEU A 537 13.07 17.93 33.60
CA LEU A 537 13.97 18.82 34.36
C LEU A 537 13.58 20.29 34.14
N LEU A 538 13.42 20.68 32.88
CA LEU A 538 13.09 22.05 32.49
C LEU A 538 11.75 22.52 33.09
N ILE A 539 10.70 21.69 32.98
CA ILE A 539 9.38 21.99 33.55
C ILE A 539 9.46 22.11 35.06
N SER A 540 10.14 21.17 35.73
CA SER A 540 10.24 21.13 37.18
C SER A 540 10.90 22.39 37.74
N GLU A 541 12.01 22.83 37.13
CA GLU A 541 12.68 24.07 37.53
C GLU A 541 11.83 25.32 37.26
N GLN A 542 11.20 25.39 36.09
CA GLN A 542 10.40 26.55 35.73
C GLN A 542 9.12 26.67 36.54
N PHE A 543 8.45 25.56 36.86
CA PHE A 543 7.24 25.60 37.68
C PHE A 543 7.55 26.09 39.10
N LEU A 544 8.67 25.68 39.70
CA LEU A 544 9.09 26.23 41.00
C LEU A 544 9.28 27.74 40.95
N LEU A 545 9.96 28.27 39.92
CA LEU A 545 10.18 29.71 39.76
C LEU A 545 8.88 30.48 39.51
N LEU A 546 7.96 29.92 38.72
CA LEU A 546 6.64 30.52 38.49
C LEU A 546 5.81 30.52 39.78
N SER A 547 5.81 29.42 40.54
CA SER A 547 5.10 29.32 41.80
C SER A 547 5.63 30.26 42.87
N GLN A 548 6.94 30.52 42.89
CA GLN A 548 7.56 31.46 43.84
C GLN A 548 6.89 32.84 43.86
N ASN A 549 6.40 33.29 42.70
CA ASN A 549 5.76 34.59 42.55
C ASN A 549 4.23 34.53 42.47
N ALA A 550 3.65 33.34 42.30
CA ALA A 550 2.24 33.17 41.96
C ALA A 550 1.36 32.65 43.11
N ILE A 551 1.93 32.03 44.13
CA ILE A 551 1.18 31.41 45.23
C ILE A 551 1.10 32.32 46.46
N LYS A 552 0.07 32.15 47.30
CA LYS A 552 -0.10 32.89 48.56
C LYS A 552 0.83 32.35 49.65
N LEU A 553 1.08 33.13 50.71
CA LEU A 553 1.98 32.75 51.82
C LEU A 553 1.59 31.46 52.56
N ASN A 554 0.30 31.12 52.56
CA ASN A 554 -0.23 29.90 53.18
C ASN A 554 -0.31 28.71 52.20
N GLN A 555 0.17 28.86 50.97
CA GLN A 555 0.12 27.82 49.94
C GLN A 555 1.50 27.20 49.73
N THR A 556 1.52 25.93 49.34
CA THR A 556 2.73 25.15 49.10
C THR A 556 2.66 24.46 47.74
N PHE A 557 3.74 24.57 46.96
CA PHE A 557 3.91 23.81 45.72
C PHE A 557 5.07 22.83 45.87
N VAL A 558 4.87 21.55 45.60
CA VAL A 558 5.89 20.50 45.71
C VAL A 558 6.14 19.85 44.36
N VAL A 559 7.40 19.63 43.99
CA VAL A 559 7.80 18.87 42.81
C VAL A 559 8.68 17.69 43.21
N GLY A 560 8.28 16.48 42.83
CA GLY A 560 9.01 15.23 43.10
C GLY A 560 9.34 14.46 41.81
N GLY A 561 10.49 13.78 41.80
CA GLY A 561 10.94 12.95 40.66
C GLY A 561 11.37 13.73 39.41
N GLY A 562 11.41 15.06 39.49
CA GLY A 562 11.66 15.96 38.37
C GLY A 562 13.08 16.53 38.27
N PHE A 563 14.05 15.95 39.00
CA PHE A 563 15.43 16.45 39.13
C PHE A 563 16.45 15.34 38.84
N ASP A 564 17.71 15.71 38.57
CA ASP A 564 18.77 14.74 38.22
C ASP A 564 19.05 13.72 39.33
N ASN A 565 18.78 14.08 40.59
CA ASN A 565 18.79 13.15 41.70
C ASN A 565 17.34 12.74 42.02
N SER A 566 17.01 11.46 41.79
CA SER A 566 15.65 10.94 41.97
C SER A 566 15.15 10.96 43.40
N SER A 567 16.06 11.07 44.39
CA SER A 567 15.70 11.23 45.80
C SER A 567 15.48 12.69 46.21
N LEU A 568 15.69 13.63 45.29
CA LEU A 568 15.57 15.06 45.55
C LEU A 568 14.20 15.56 45.13
N SER A 569 13.49 16.15 46.07
CA SER A 569 12.26 16.91 45.81
C SER A 569 12.48 18.35 46.24
N LYS A 570 11.74 19.27 45.62
CA LYS A 570 11.82 20.70 45.95
C LYS A 570 10.41 21.23 46.16
N CYS A 571 10.26 22.21 47.03
CA CYS A 571 8.99 22.89 47.23
C CYS A 571 9.15 24.40 47.23
N VAL A 572 8.05 25.11 47.01
CA VAL A 572 7.89 26.54 47.28
C VAL A 572 7.01 26.66 48.51
N VAL A 573 7.54 27.25 49.57
CA VAL A 573 6.83 27.57 50.82
C VAL A 573 7.20 29.00 51.18
N GLN A 574 6.21 29.85 51.50
CA GLN A 574 6.45 31.26 51.84
C GLN A 574 7.27 32.01 50.76
N ASN A 575 7.02 31.72 49.48
CA ASN A 575 7.75 32.29 48.34
C ASN A 575 9.26 32.00 48.33
N GLU A 576 9.71 30.96 49.02
CA GLU A 576 11.08 30.46 48.98
C GLU A 576 11.13 29.03 48.45
N ILE A 577 12.12 28.73 47.60
CA ILE A 577 12.37 27.37 47.12
C ILE A 577 13.20 26.63 48.18
N ARG A 578 12.65 25.56 48.74
CA ARG A 578 13.32 24.68 49.72
C ARG A 578 13.52 23.28 49.15
N ILE A 579 14.59 22.62 49.58
CA ILE A 579 14.86 21.21 49.21
C ILE A 579 14.20 20.31 50.26
N ILE A 580 13.39 19.36 49.81
CA ILE A 580 12.80 18.31 50.65
C ILE A 580 13.63 17.04 50.46
N LYS A 581 14.21 16.55 51.56
CA LYS A 581 14.88 15.24 51.59
C LYS A 581 13.86 14.13 51.87
N ASN A 582 14.09 12.94 51.31
CA ASN A 582 13.31 11.71 51.54
C ASN A 582 11.88 11.67 50.98
N PHE A 583 11.50 12.60 50.11
CA PHE A 583 10.26 12.47 49.33
C PHE A 583 10.57 11.65 48.07
N GLN A 584 10.44 10.33 48.18
CA GLN A 584 10.68 9.37 47.10
C GLN A 584 9.37 9.06 46.37
N THR A 585 9.39 9.11 45.04
CA THR A 585 8.22 8.81 44.20
C THR A 585 8.02 7.30 43.98
N ASN A 586 9.00 6.49 44.38
CA ASN A 586 8.90 5.03 44.39
C ASN A 586 8.73 4.54 45.83
N ILE A 587 7.62 3.89 46.11
CA ILE A 587 7.62 2.82 47.12
C ILE A 587 8.59 1.79 46.55
N SER A 588 9.73 1.58 47.21
CA SER A 588 10.54 0.41 46.92
C SER A 588 9.62 -0.80 47.07
N GLU A 589 9.20 -1.40 45.96
CA GLU A 589 8.72 -2.77 45.96
C GLU A 589 9.77 -3.55 46.75
N GLY A 590 9.36 -4.09 47.89
CA GLY A 590 10.28 -4.60 48.90
C GLY A 590 11.41 -5.38 48.23
N THR A 591 12.64 -4.93 48.46
CA THR A 591 13.82 -5.72 48.16
C THR A 591 13.69 -6.99 48.97
N VAL A 592 13.10 -8.03 48.37
CA VAL A 592 13.41 -9.38 48.77
C VAL A 592 14.91 -9.47 48.54
N ASP A 593 15.69 -9.53 49.63
CA ASP A 593 17.12 -9.78 49.59
C ASP A 593 17.36 -11.14 48.92
N GLY A 594 17.32 -11.12 47.60
CA GLY A 594 17.56 -12.24 46.73
C GLY A 594 19.06 -12.44 46.65
N ASN A 595 19.62 -13.06 47.69
CA ASN A 595 20.95 -13.65 47.68
C ASN A 595 21.04 -14.72 46.57
N GLN A 596 21.17 -14.30 45.31
CA GLN A 596 21.51 -15.21 44.22
C GLN A 596 22.98 -15.59 44.36
N CYS A 597 23.27 -16.88 44.59
CA CYS A 597 24.66 -17.34 44.68
C CYS A 597 25.38 -17.13 43.33
N GLY A 598 26.66 -16.70 43.39
CA GLY A 598 27.50 -16.50 42.21
C GLY A 598 27.64 -17.73 41.30
N CYS A 599 27.38 -18.92 41.84
CA CYS A 599 27.32 -20.19 41.14
C CYS A 599 26.22 -20.23 40.05
N ARG A 600 25.08 -19.56 40.27
CA ARG A 600 23.98 -19.44 39.28
C ARG A 600 24.31 -18.47 38.15
N LYS A 601 25.06 -17.40 38.42
CA LYS A 601 25.56 -16.47 37.38
C LYS A 601 26.56 -17.14 36.43
N GLN A 602 27.25 -18.18 36.88
CA GLN A 602 28.29 -18.86 36.09
C GLN A 602 27.90 -20.25 35.57
N ARG A 603 26.64 -20.69 35.74
CA ARG A 603 26.16 -22.04 35.36
C ARG A 603 27.04 -23.19 35.90
N LYS A 604 27.52 -23.10 37.14
CA LYS A 604 28.29 -24.17 37.80
C LYS A 604 27.48 -24.86 38.89
N SER A 605 27.70 -26.17 39.07
CA SER A 605 27.17 -26.94 40.19
C SER A 605 27.77 -26.46 41.52
N CYS A 606 26.93 -26.29 42.54
CA CYS A 606 27.38 -25.91 43.88
C CYS A 606 28.18 -27.05 44.53
N GLY A 607 29.43 -26.78 44.95
CA GLY A 607 30.25 -27.73 45.69
C GLY A 607 30.06 -27.66 47.22
N PRO A 608 30.67 -28.59 47.99
CA PRO A 608 30.65 -28.58 49.45
C PRO A 608 31.30 -27.29 49.97
N GLY A 609 30.55 -26.47 50.72
CA GLY A 609 30.99 -25.15 51.22
C GLY A 609 30.19 -23.95 50.70
N CYS A 610 29.19 -24.16 49.84
CA CYS A 610 28.30 -23.07 49.38
C CYS A 610 27.40 -22.56 50.52
N LYS A 611 27.44 -21.25 50.79
CA LYS A 611 26.70 -20.57 51.89
C LYS A 611 25.18 -20.44 51.67
N CYS A 612 24.59 -21.08 50.65
CA CYS A 612 23.18 -20.85 50.28
C CYS A 612 22.13 -21.53 51.17
N GLY A 613 22.54 -22.29 52.21
CA GLY A 613 21.71 -22.58 53.39
C GLY A 613 20.42 -23.38 53.19
N GLN A 614 20.01 -23.72 51.97
CA GLN A 614 18.86 -24.57 51.71
C GLN A 614 19.22 -25.70 50.75
N SER A 615 19.04 -26.91 51.27
CA SER A 615 19.15 -28.21 50.60
C SER A 615 18.30 -28.25 49.32
N CYS A 616 18.94 -28.23 48.16
CA CYS A 616 18.29 -28.54 46.90
C CYS A 616 17.96 -30.04 46.87
N LEU A 617 16.73 -30.38 47.25
CA LEU A 617 16.20 -31.73 47.10
C LEU A 617 15.98 -32.03 45.61
N ASN A 618 16.94 -32.73 45.01
CA ASN A 618 16.72 -33.56 43.84
C ASN A 618 16.50 -35.00 44.31
N SER A 619 15.41 -35.62 43.87
CA SER A 619 15.26 -37.08 43.90
C SER A 619 14.84 -37.58 42.51
N ASN A 620 15.80 -38.26 41.86
CA ASN A 620 15.81 -39.28 40.78
C ASN A 620 14.44 -39.90 40.38
N GLY A 621 14.14 -40.32 39.14
CA GLY A 621 14.87 -40.61 37.88
C GLY A 621 13.83 -41.08 36.83
N PRO A 622 14.11 -41.96 35.82
CA PRO A 622 15.35 -42.30 35.15
C PRO A 622 15.32 -42.09 33.61
N THR A 623 16.51 -42.10 33.03
CA THR A 623 16.91 -42.02 31.63
C THR A 623 16.53 -43.26 30.80
N MET A 624 16.08 -43.08 29.56
CA MET A 624 16.25 -44.03 28.44
C MET A 624 16.30 -43.24 27.11
N LEU A 625 17.48 -43.23 26.48
CA LEU A 625 17.74 -42.95 25.06
C LEU A 625 17.72 -44.30 24.31
N PRO A 626 17.51 -44.38 22.97
CA PRO A 626 18.61 -44.17 22.01
C PRO A 626 18.18 -43.55 20.64
N SER A 627 18.96 -42.58 20.12
CA SER A 627 19.90 -42.69 18.97
C SER A 627 19.28 -42.51 17.57
N GLY A 628 19.82 -41.59 16.77
CA GLY A 628 19.52 -41.47 15.33
C GLY A 628 19.93 -40.14 14.70
N ASP A 629 21.22 -40.01 14.41
CA ASP A 629 21.88 -39.29 13.31
C ASP A 629 21.53 -37.85 12.92
N ALA A 630 22.53 -36.99 13.14
CA ALA A 630 22.68 -35.69 12.52
C ALA A 630 23.29 -35.82 11.12
N ASN A 631 22.73 -35.09 10.16
CA ASN A 631 23.46 -34.63 8.99
C ASN A 631 22.72 -33.44 8.34
N ILE A 632 23.07 -32.21 8.71
CA ILE A 632 22.86 -31.05 7.84
C ILE A 632 24.14 -30.22 7.85
N GLN A 633 24.79 -30.27 6.70
CA GLN A 633 25.95 -29.49 6.29
C GLN A 633 25.60 -28.00 6.26
N GLN A 634 26.48 -27.18 6.83
CA GLN A 634 26.63 -25.78 6.40
C GLN A 634 27.26 -25.75 5.00
N PRO A 635 26.96 -24.70 4.21
CA PRO A 635 28.08 -24.01 3.60
C PRO A 635 27.98 -22.47 3.64
N ASN A 636 29.11 -21.91 4.09
CA ASN A 636 29.91 -20.86 3.46
C ASN A 636 29.40 -19.42 3.43
N GLU A 637 30.04 -18.66 4.32
CA GLU A 637 30.53 -17.30 4.11
C GLU A 637 31.15 -17.10 2.72
N LYS A 638 30.75 -16.02 2.04
CA LYS A 638 31.60 -15.27 1.11
C LYS A 638 31.38 -13.78 1.30
N THR A 639 32.35 -13.20 2.01
CA THR A 639 33.15 -12.02 1.67
C THR A 639 32.48 -10.82 1.02
N GLN A 640 32.59 -9.70 1.74
CA GLN A 640 32.38 -8.32 1.37
C GLN A 640 33.07 -7.91 0.05
N VAL A 641 32.37 -7.09 -0.74
CA VAL A 641 33.00 -5.98 -1.48
C VAL A 641 32.11 -4.75 -1.28
N GLU A 642 32.60 -3.82 -0.45
CA GLU A 642 32.09 -2.47 -0.34
C GLU A 642 32.40 -1.71 -1.62
N HIS A 643 31.36 -1.19 -2.29
CA HIS A 643 31.52 0.00 -3.13
C HIS A 643 30.54 1.06 -2.64
N LEU A 644 31.13 2.02 -1.92
CA LEU A 644 30.61 3.35 -1.64
C LEU A 644 30.39 4.10 -2.96
N TYR A 645 29.19 4.64 -3.12
CA TYR A 645 28.79 5.93 -3.71
C TYR A 645 27.39 5.76 -4.30
N ASP A 646 26.39 6.38 -3.68
CA ASP A 646 25.30 6.99 -4.44
C ASP A 646 24.73 8.16 -3.62
N SER A 647 25.19 9.33 -4.05
CA SER A 647 24.72 10.64 -3.68
C SER A 647 23.29 10.85 -4.16
N GLU A 648 22.50 11.50 -3.32
CA GLU A 648 21.20 12.07 -3.64
C GLU A 648 21.21 12.86 -4.96
N SER A 649 20.21 12.62 -5.81
CA SER A 649 19.54 13.70 -6.53
C SER A 649 18.12 13.25 -6.88
N ASP A 650 17.14 13.79 -6.16
CA ASP A 650 15.78 13.95 -6.66
C ASP A 650 15.84 14.84 -7.92
N THR A 651 16.06 14.23 -9.08
CA THR A 651 15.80 14.89 -10.35
C THR A 651 14.34 14.67 -10.69
N ASP A 652 13.55 15.71 -10.45
CA ASP A 652 12.28 15.96 -11.13
C ASP A 652 12.49 15.78 -12.64
N THR A 653 12.18 14.60 -13.16
CA THR A 653 12.06 14.40 -14.61
C THR A 653 10.70 14.93 -15.03
N ASP A 654 10.72 16.07 -15.70
CA ASP A 654 9.62 16.66 -16.46
C ASP A 654 8.84 15.56 -17.20
N SER A 655 7.56 15.42 -16.81
CA SER A 655 6.58 14.55 -17.46
C SER A 655 6.12 15.19 -18.79
N ASP A 656 6.99 15.20 -19.80
CA ASP A 656 6.61 15.51 -21.18
C ASP A 656 6.38 14.20 -21.95
N ASN A 657 5.12 13.96 -22.32
CA ASN A 657 4.58 12.87 -23.12
C ASN A 657 5.33 12.71 -24.47
N MET A 658 6.27 11.77 -24.57
CA MET A 658 7.05 11.51 -25.80
C MET A 658 7.32 10.02 -26.09
N THR A 659 6.45 9.11 -25.69
CA THR A 659 6.63 7.66 -25.96
C THR A 659 6.04 7.16 -27.28
N PHE A 660 5.16 7.93 -27.94
CA PHE A 660 4.33 7.41 -29.05
C PHE A 660 4.44 8.19 -30.38
N ASN A 661 5.31 9.21 -30.44
CA ASN A 661 5.45 10.07 -31.63
C ASN A 661 6.06 9.35 -32.84
N ASP A 662 6.91 8.35 -32.63
CA ASP A 662 7.68 7.76 -33.74
C ASP A 662 6.86 6.75 -34.57
N PHE A 663 5.85 6.10 -33.98
CA PHE A 663 4.95 5.18 -34.71
C PHE A 663 4.05 5.92 -35.71
N PHE A 664 3.65 7.16 -35.41
CA PHE A 664 2.76 7.96 -36.26
C PHE A 664 3.49 8.88 -37.24
N LEU A 665 4.69 9.37 -36.90
CA LEU A 665 5.56 10.08 -37.84
C LEU A 665 5.99 9.18 -39.02
N GLU A 666 6.03 7.85 -38.84
CA GLU A 666 6.27 6.90 -39.94
C GLU A 666 5.04 6.78 -40.87
N PHE A 667 3.80 6.93 -40.37
CA PHE A 667 2.57 6.94 -41.18
C PHE A 667 2.37 8.25 -41.96
N GLU A 668 2.65 9.41 -41.34
CA GLU A 668 2.53 10.72 -42.00
C GLU A 668 3.64 10.93 -43.07
N ASN A 669 4.85 10.40 -42.86
CA ASN A 669 5.93 10.49 -43.86
C ASN A 669 5.77 9.53 -45.06
N LEU A 670 4.82 8.60 -45.00
CA LEU A 670 4.47 7.69 -46.11
C LEU A 670 3.33 8.22 -47.00
N GLY A 671 2.83 9.43 -46.75
CA GLY A 671 1.74 10.03 -47.54
C GLY A 671 0.38 9.39 -47.32
N ILE A 672 0.21 8.57 -46.27
CA ILE A 672 -1.08 7.99 -45.91
C ILE A 672 -1.81 9.01 -45.04
N ASN A 673 -2.68 9.78 -45.70
CA ASN A 673 -3.60 10.70 -45.03
C ASN A 673 -4.66 9.85 -44.30
N LEU A 674 -4.57 9.72 -42.97
CA LEU A 674 -5.58 9.01 -42.15
C LEU A 674 -6.97 9.69 -42.18
N VAL A 675 -7.11 10.81 -42.87
CA VAL A 675 -8.37 11.49 -43.19
C VAL A 675 -9.02 10.92 -44.47
N GLU A 676 -8.32 10.08 -45.23
CA GLU A 676 -8.79 9.43 -46.46
C GLU A 676 -8.73 7.89 -46.36
N LEU A 677 -8.98 7.33 -45.18
CA LEU A 677 -9.51 5.95 -45.16
C LEU A 677 -10.97 6.07 -45.59
N ASP A 678 -11.22 5.62 -46.81
CA ASP A 678 -12.57 5.56 -47.37
C ASP A 678 -13.48 4.81 -46.40
N GLU A 679 -14.75 5.22 -46.31
CA GLU A 679 -15.73 4.63 -45.40
C GLU A 679 -15.77 3.10 -45.56
N SER A 680 -15.43 2.60 -46.75
CA SER A 680 -15.29 1.18 -47.10
C SER A 680 -14.20 0.41 -46.33
N ASP A 681 -13.04 1.00 -46.05
CA ASP A 681 -11.93 0.34 -45.33
C ASP A 681 -12.20 0.27 -43.81
N LEU A 682 -12.79 1.33 -43.25
CA LEU A 682 -13.25 1.34 -41.86
C LEU A 682 -14.45 0.42 -41.68
N GLN A 683 -15.36 0.38 -42.66
CA GLN A 683 -16.46 -0.58 -42.70
C GLN A 683 -15.94 -2.00 -42.82
N THR A 684 -14.80 -2.25 -43.47
CA THR A 684 -14.19 -3.59 -43.54
C THR A 684 -13.60 -4.02 -42.19
N VAL A 685 -12.89 -3.12 -41.49
CA VAL A 685 -12.43 -3.38 -40.11
C VAL A 685 -13.60 -3.59 -39.15
N ILE A 686 -14.71 -2.85 -39.33
CA ILE A 686 -15.94 -3.01 -38.53
C ILE A 686 -16.76 -4.24 -38.94
N THR A 687 -16.72 -4.63 -40.22
CA THR A 687 -17.46 -5.79 -40.77
C THR A 687 -16.74 -7.08 -40.42
N ASP A 688 -15.41 -7.15 -40.59
CA ASP A 688 -14.57 -8.25 -40.13
C ASP A 688 -14.75 -8.46 -38.62
N PHE A 689 -14.86 -7.37 -37.86
CA PHE A 689 -15.14 -7.40 -36.42
C PHE A 689 -16.58 -7.84 -36.07
N ASN A 690 -17.57 -7.57 -36.92
CA ASN A 690 -18.96 -8.02 -36.75
C ASN A 690 -19.20 -9.45 -37.24
N THR A 691 -18.35 -10.00 -38.12
CA THR A 691 -18.40 -11.41 -38.54
C THR A 691 -17.71 -12.36 -37.55
N HIS A 692 -16.85 -11.86 -36.65
CA HIS A 692 -16.17 -12.64 -35.61
C HIS A 692 -16.86 -12.60 -34.22
N VAL A 693 -18.14 -12.22 -34.19
CA VAL A 693 -19.09 -12.38 -33.06
C VAL A 693 -20.35 -13.07 -33.59
#